data_AF-A0A4D9EA91-F1
#
_entry.id   AF-A0A4D9EA91-F1
#
_cell.length_a   1.000
_cell.length_b   1.000
_cell.length_c   1.000
_cell.angle_alpha   90.00
_cell.angle_beta   90.00
_cell.angle_gamma   90.00
#
_symmetry.space_group_name_H-M   'P 1'
#
loop_
_entity.id
_entity.type
_entity.pdbx_description
1 polymer ?
#
loop_
_entity_poly.entity_id
_entity_poly.type
_entity_poly.pdbx_seq_one_letter_code
_entity_poly.pdbx_strand_id
1 'polypeptide(L)'
;MDYKTLPLAEWNESHVRCWLESIGIKKEYIEKLCEEEVTGPVLKELDEPFLKSMGMKGGQIHIITRKRNELLEHLQKNAGVDSAQADNPSIKASEVFGSDITTKDDKKRVKTRNSAVSMKANAPTEETDSDLKAFSIKQPENFHVTSYQKGSSETDNSGAVKETGKEHTEKTMFTFCRRGSRKSQSLHENTVESLTLSKFRQFKNEDINFKYVKNRILAPETGVIDLITPCHEYKSFTTAAKLDRQRLQAKFAYEVIRYASACMNVRTNGTIHFGVMDSVEDKGWKHGQIAGIPVRDRDIYVDALDYIEKCFEPSEQEAARNCIHPPIFTEVIQKDSQEQYFVVEVDIEPSSSTVKGKIFQVRLPRFNENSNKVNFDKIPVLYQRVGTKSEPVKNEELVAFIQGLQEKDVRREKAESSSNEDPMEISQNLGRKLSVLFTDGKNYMNDSLLYILVTNSCGKEDLKSINFLMRMNIFCVFDFDEDSNVSGLYAKYKEHHETRSHFLQNYSNESKMSTTEFQKHLGLFDHTSWIFCNGRSDFRGDEKPCDEDTWIRTKKKYLKKAISFICDEILPKGSFVVLFLLSSPVEKPIVDTFQEFYTEMNGMDYIICIAESKENYEKWANLAQASCSIETLEQRSIVGMKLSHVDATIQNMLPSAICPRHLPVSTRGLCVLPTLEEEKMSSLEILCADQCDDIKLDLLNTKEIQEIERTFYQGRKVSWKNFWLADKGSCGDVIEREACEEVHKILDDILHGNRIRYSVAKLKIFHQPGSGGSTIARQVLWKRRKDLRCAVVKSSYPIATVSKHAVNFREYDENEIKNSLPVLLLVEDYDEDYLDELKNDLMDAMAARSRHFSKPCFILLGCKRSNVPEKLCKASPLDTVAVTHKLTDQEKHLFKTKIEKLKKQKDFKPEFILTFVLMSEEFNETYVREFVEHLLQGIDLSSPVTNLMRYVALLNFYVHNSYISLSHCEAFLGLGAYTEKRVREYDFKNNLSEQARVIFIELRENTT
;
A
#
# COMPACT_ATOMS: atom_id res chain seq x y z
N MET A 1 -12.16 15.92 -20.83
CA MET A 1 -13.24 15.33 -21.66
C MET A 1 -13.00 13.84 -21.67
N ASP A 2 -14.05 13.01 -21.71
CA ASP A 2 -13.84 11.56 -21.82
C ASP A 2 -13.67 11.16 -23.29
N TYR A 3 -12.47 10.73 -23.66
CA TYR A 3 -12.15 10.27 -25.02
C TYR A 3 -12.71 8.86 -25.30
N LYS A 4 -13.15 8.13 -24.27
CA LYS A 4 -13.60 6.73 -24.37
C LYS A 4 -14.95 6.57 -25.05
N THR A 5 -15.72 7.64 -25.21
CA THR A 5 -17.04 7.64 -25.86
C THR A 5 -17.01 8.15 -27.31
N LEU A 6 -15.84 8.56 -27.83
CA LEU A 6 -15.70 9.13 -29.18
C LEU A 6 -14.92 8.19 -30.10
N PRO A 7 -15.35 8.00 -31.36
CA PRO A 7 -14.57 7.28 -32.38
C PRO A 7 -13.16 7.88 -32.55
N LEU A 8 -12.15 7.04 -32.78
CA LEU A 8 -10.76 7.49 -32.97
C LEU A 8 -10.59 8.50 -34.13
N ALA A 9 -11.49 8.49 -35.12
CA ALA A 9 -11.51 9.48 -36.20
C ALA A 9 -11.86 10.91 -35.72
N GLU A 10 -12.52 11.05 -34.56
CA GLU A 10 -12.97 12.32 -33.97
C GLU A 10 -12.06 12.80 -32.82
N TRP A 11 -10.93 12.12 -32.59
CA TRP A 11 -9.98 12.54 -31.57
C TRP A 11 -9.14 13.73 -32.06
N ASN A 12 -9.36 14.91 -31.46
CA ASN A 12 -8.44 16.03 -31.55
C ASN A 12 -7.17 15.79 -30.69
N GLU A 13 -6.26 16.75 -30.71
CA GLU A 13 -4.97 16.73 -30.00
C GLU A 13 -5.16 16.63 -28.48
N SER A 14 -6.28 17.17 -27.95
CA SER A 14 -6.63 17.06 -26.53
C SER A 14 -7.10 15.66 -26.17
N HIS A 15 -7.81 14.96 -27.05
CA HIS A 15 -8.21 13.55 -26.85
C HIS A 15 -6.99 12.63 -26.95
N VAL A 16 -6.10 12.86 -27.92
CA VAL A 16 -4.82 12.15 -28.03
C VAL A 16 -3.93 12.42 -26.80
N ARG A 17 -3.83 13.66 -26.31
CA ARG A 17 -3.14 13.99 -25.04
C ARG A 17 -3.67 13.16 -23.87
N CYS A 18 -4.98 13.16 -23.64
CA CYS A 18 -5.59 12.41 -22.53
C CYS A 18 -5.28 10.90 -22.63
N TRP A 19 -5.26 10.35 -23.86
CA TRP A 19 -4.89 8.95 -24.08
C TRP A 19 -3.39 8.68 -23.83
N LEU A 20 -2.50 9.53 -24.33
CA LEU A 20 -1.05 9.42 -24.09
C LEU A 20 -0.70 9.53 -22.60
N GLU A 21 -1.39 10.40 -21.87
CA GLU A 21 -1.29 10.51 -20.41
C GLU A 21 -1.77 9.21 -19.73
N SER A 22 -2.90 8.65 -20.18
CA SER A 22 -3.47 7.40 -19.63
C SER A 22 -2.59 6.15 -19.81
N ILE A 23 -1.65 6.16 -20.77
CA ILE A 23 -0.71 5.05 -21.02
C ILE A 23 0.71 5.33 -20.51
N GLY A 24 0.94 6.44 -19.80
CA GLY A 24 2.22 6.73 -19.15
C GLY A 24 3.32 7.26 -20.08
N ILE A 25 2.98 7.97 -21.15
CA ILE A 25 3.99 8.71 -21.92
C ILE A 25 4.46 9.91 -21.12
N LYS A 26 5.77 10.19 -21.13
CA LYS A 26 6.35 11.34 -20.45
C LYS A 26 5.84 12.64 -21.07
N LYS A 27 5.58 13.63 -20.21
CA LYS A 27 5.11 14.97 -20.59
C LYS A 27 5.93 15.62 -21.72
N GLU A 28 7.26 15.47 -21.69
CA GLU A 28 8.21 15.95 -22.72
C GLU A 28 7.93 15.43 -24.14
N TYR A 29 7.23 14.30 -24.27
CA TYR A 29 6.83 13.68 -25.54
C TYR A 29 5.36 13.92 -25.88
N ILE A 30 4.49 14.03 -24.88
CA ILE A 30 3.09 14.43 -25.08
C ILE A 30 3.01 15.89 -25.58
N GLU A 31 3.82 16.78 -25.02
CA GLU A 31 3.92 18.18 -25.47
C GLU A 31 4.35 18.24 -26.93
N LYS A 32 5.39 17.49 -27.34
CA LYS A 32 5.81 17.41 -28.75
C LYS A 32 4.77 16.78 -29.68
N LEU A 33 4.07 15.73 -29.26
CA LEU A 33 3.00 15.14 -30.09
C LEU A 33 1.82 16.10 -30.28
N CYS A 34 1.59 17.02 -29.33
CA CYS A 34 0.64 18.13 -29.52
C CYS A 34 1.22 19.29 -30.35
N GLU A 35 2.53 19.54 -30.32
CA GLU A 35 3.19 20.53 -31.21
C GLU A 35 3.21 20.08 -32.68
N GLU A 36 3.26 18.76 -32.93
CA GLU A 36 3.19 18.13 -34.27
C GLU A 36 1.73 17.77 -34.69
N GLU A 37 0.73 18.42 -34.09
CA GLU A 37 -0.71 18.31 -34.42
C GLU A 37 -1.25 16.85 -34.53
N VAL A 38 -0.75 15.93 -33.68
CA VAL A 38 -1.15 14.51 -33.71
C VAL A 38 -2.57 14.32 -33.17
N THR A 39 -3.52 14.33 -34.11
CA THR A 39 -4.92 13.91 -33.94
C THR A 39 -5.08 12.39 -34.06
N GLY A 40 -6.25 11.84 -33.76
CA GLY A 40 -6.54 10.40 -33.82
C GLY A 40 -6.28 9.71 -35.17
N PRO A 41 -6.62 10.32 -36.31
CA PRO A 41 -6.21 9.84 -37.63
C PRO A 41 -4.68 9.74 -37.78
N VAL A 42 -3.93 10.75 -37.31
CA VAL A 42 -2.46 10.74 -37.33
C VAL A 42 -1.91 9.68 -36.36
N LEU A 43 -2.48 9.57 -35.16
CA LEU A 43 -2.14 8.55 -34.17
C LEU A 43 -2.30 7.12 -34.72
N LYS A 44 -3.31 6.87 -35.55
CA LYS A 44 -3.52 5.57 -36.21
C LYS A 44 -2.34 5.19 -37.12
N GLU A 45 -1.80 6.14 -37.88
CA GLU A 45 -0.76 5.91 -38.90
C GLU A 45 0.68 6.13 -38.39
N LEU A 46 0.82 6.77 -37.23
CA LEU A 46 2.06 7.10 -36.51
C LEU A 46 3.13 5.98 -36.53
N ASP A 47 4.29 6.24 -37.11
CA ASP A 47 5.35 5.25 -37.29
C ASP A 47 6.61 5.49 -36.42
N GLU A 48 7.46 4.47 -36.32
CA GLU A 48 8.70 4.55 -35.55
C GLU A 48 9.73 5.56 -36.13
N PRO A 49 9.91 5.69 -37.47
CA PRO A 49 10.67 6.78 -38.08
C PRO A 49 10.24 8.19 -37.63
N PHE A 50 8.95 8.51 -37.63
CA PHE A 50 8.41 9.79 -37.17
C PHE A 50 8.67 10.01 -35.67
N LEU A 51 8.39 9.01 -34.84
CA LEU A 51 8.67 9.09 -33.41
C LEU A 51 10.19 9.24 -33.11
N LYS A 52 11.06 8.70 -33.96
CA LYS A 52 12.52 8.90 -33.87
C LYS A 52 12.95 10.30 -34.30
N SER A 53 12.35 10.90 -35.33
CA SER A 53 12.75 12.24 -35.83
C SER A 53 12.49 13.34 -34.80
N MET A 54 11.36 13.27 -34.07
CA MET A 54 11.05 14.15 -32.94
C MET A 54 11.90 13.89 -31.67
N GLY A 55 12.83 12.94 -31.72
CA GLY A 55 13.80 12.63 -30.66
C GLY A 55 13.27 11.74 -29.53
N MET A 56 12.27 10.90 -29.79
CA MET A 56 11.75 9.96 -28.80
C MET A 56 12.69 8.78 -28.56
N LYS A 57 12.84 8.36 -27.30
CA LYS A 57 13.65 7.18 -26.95
C LYS A 57 12.83 5.89 -27.11
N GLY A 58 13.49 4.81 -27.56
CA GLY A 58 12.84 3.56 -27.98
C GLY A 58 11.84 2.95 -27.00
N GLY A 59 12.06 3.08 -25.68
CA GLY A 59 11.10 2.59 -24.68
C GLY A 59 9.74 3.32 -24.71
N GLN A 60 9.73 4.62 -24.99
CA GLN A 60 8.49 5.40 -25.14
C GLN A 60 7.80 5.11 -26.48
N ILE A 61 8.60 4.97 -27.55
CA ILE A 61 8.12 4.51 -28.87
C ILE A 61 7.42 3.15 -28.74
N HIS A 62 8.03 2.19 -28.04
CA HIS A 62 7.46 0.87 -27.83
C HIS A 62 6.10 0.92 -27.11
N ILE A 63 5.96 1.76 -26.08
CA ILE A 63 4.69 1.94 -25.37
C ILE A 63 3.61 2.51 -26.30
N ILE A 64 3.90 3.59 -27.06
CA ILE A 64 2.94 4.18 -28.01
C ILE A 64 2.54 3.15 -29.07
N THR A 65 3.51 2.53 -29.76
CA THR A 65 3.24 1.55 -30.82
C THR A 65 2.41 0.37 -30.31
N ARG A 66 2.76 -0.20 -29.15
CA ARG A 66 2.01 -1.29 -28.54
C ARG A 66 0.59 -0.87 -28.18
N LYS A 67 0.42 0.24 -27.45
CA LYS A 67 -0.89 0.68 -26.97
C LYS A 67 -1.80 1.16 -28.10
N ARG A 68 -1.25 1.76 -29.15
CA ARG A 68 -1.98 2.07 -30.38
C ARG A 68 -2.47 0.80 -31.06
N ASN A 69 -1.62 -0.21 -31.20
CA ASN A 69 -2.03 -1.47 -31.83
C ASN A 69 -3.16 -2.15 -31.01
N GLU A 70 -3.04 -2.20 -29.68
CA GLU A 70 -4.11 -2.65 -28.77
C GLU A 70 -5.42 -1.85 -28.96
N LEU A 71 -5.34 -0.52 -29.09
CA LEU A 71 -6.49 0.36 -29.37
C LEU A 71 -7.14 0.07 -30.74
N LEU A 72 -6.34 -0.14 -31.79
CA LEU A 72 -6.84 -0.43 -33.14
C LEU A 72 -7.49 -1.81 -33.24
N GLU A 73 -6.96 -2.82 -32.56
CA GLU A 73 -7.60 -4.14 -32.45
C GLU A 73 -8.97 -4.06 -31.76
N HIS A 74 -9.11 -3.27 -30.70
CA HIS A 74 -10.39 -3.05 -30.03
C HIS A 74 -11.41 -2.36 -30.96
N LEU A 75 -10.99 -1.38 -31.74
CA LEU A 75 -11.86 -0.71 -32.72
C LEU A 75 -12.29 -1.65 -33.86
N GLN A 76 -11.39 -2.52 -34.34
CA GLN A 76 -11.74 -3.53 -35.35
C GLN A 76 -12.72 -4.58 -34.82
N LYS A 77 -12.56 -5.04 -33.56
CA LYS A 77 -13.49 -5.97 -32.91
C LYS A 77 -14.89 -5.37 -32.72
N ASN A 78 -15.00 -4.06 -32.50
CA ASN A 78 -16.29 -3.37 -32.39
C ASN A 78 -16.94 -3.10 -33.76
N ALA A 79 -16.16 -2.75 -34.79
CA ALA A 79 -16.69 -2.48 -36.13
C ALA A 79 -17.23 -3.73 -36.86
N GLY A 80 -16.85 -4.94 -36.44
CA GLY A 80 -17.28 -6.20 -37.05
C GLY A 80 -18.71 -6.66 -36.72
N VAL A 81 -19.50 -5.86 -35.99
CA VAL A 81 -20.84 -6.24 -35.50
C VAL A 81 -21.98 -5.75 -36.41
N ASP A 82 -21.80 -4.63 -37.12
CA ASP A 82 -22.88 -3.88 -37.79
C ASP A 82 -23.07 -4.18 -39.29
N SER A 83 -22.45 -5.22 -39.85
CA SER A 83 -22.46 -5.46 -41.31
C SER A 83 -22.71 -6.92 -41.75
N ALA A 84 -23.81 -7.54 -41.30
CA ALA A 84 -24.17 -8.89 -41.75
C ALA A 84 -25.68 -9.28 -41.66
N GLN A 85 -26.59 -8.59 -42.37
CA GLN A 85 -27.84 -9.23 -42.81
C GLN A 85 -28.51 -8.56 -44.01
N ALA A 86 -29.07 -9.38 -44.92
CA ALA A 86 -29.74 -9.07 -46.19
C ALA A 86 -28.88 -8.35 -47.27
N ASP A 87 -28.98 -8.69 -48.56
CA ASP A 87 -29.43 -9.95 -49.18
C ASP A 87 -28.84 -10.08 -50.61
N ASN A 88 -28.90 -11.27 -51.19
CA ASN A 88 -28.47 -11.55 -52.57
C ASN A 88 -29.72 -11.69 -53.46
N PRO A 89 -29.83 -11.05 -54.65
CA PRO A 89 -29.47 -11.81 -55.86
C PRO A 89 -29.03 -11.02 -57.12
N SER A 90 -28.10 -11.62 -57.85
CA SER A 90 -28.14 -11.86 -59.32
C SER A 90 -27.83 -10.76 -60.38
N ILE A 91 -26.93 -11.17 -61.31
CA ILE A 91 -27.00 -11.03 -62.79
C ILE A 91 -26.61 -9.68 -63.48
N LYS A 92 -25.82 -9.84 -64.56
CA LYS A 92 -25.33 -8.87 -65.59
C LYS A 92 -24.25 -7.87 -65.14
N ALA A 93 -23.31 -7.44 -66.01
CA ALA A 93 -22.81 -8.02 -67.28
C ALA A 93 -21.50 -7.32 -67.73
N SER A 94 -20.73 -8.01 -68.57
CA SER A 94 -19.90 -7.48 -69.68
C SER A 94 -18.82 -6.39 -69.46
N GLU A 95 -17.60 -6.75 -69.86
CA GLU A 95 -16.77 -6.02 -70.86
C GLU A 95 -15.98 -4.73 -70.48
N VAL A 96 -14.78 -4.45 -71.03
CA VAL A 96 -13.75 -5.30 -71.72
C VAL A 96 -12.39 -4.54 -71.87
N PHE A 97 -11.37 -5.23 -72.41
CA PHE A 97 -9.99 -4.79 -72.74
C PHE A 97 -9.05 -4.44 -71.56
N GLY A 98 -7.73 -4.61 -71.67
CA GLY A 98 -6.91 -5.04 -72.83
C GLY A 98 -5.64 -5.82 -72.43
N SER A 99 -4.93 -6.39 -73.42
CA SER A 99 -3.73 -7.24 -73.27
C SER A 99 -2.42 -6.43 -73.17
N ASP A 100 -1.27 -7.02 -72.78
CA ASP A 100 -0.37 -7.78 -73.65
C ASP A 100 0.60 -8.68 -72.82
N ILE A 101 0.75 -9.99 -73.12
CA ILE A 101 1.73 -10.62 -74.05
C ILE A 101 3.19 -10.58 -73.54
N THR A 102 3.92 -11.68 -73.31
CA THR A 102 3.67 -13.15 -73.27
C THR A 102 4.66 -13.78 -72.22
N THR A 103 5.17 -15.03 -72.13
CA THR A 103 5.29 -16.21 -73.05
C THR A 103 5.71 -17.49 -72.31
N LYS A 104 5.31 -18.68 -72.82
CA LYS A 104 5.95 -20.02 -72.75
C LYS A 104 6.39 -20.58 -71.38
N ASP A 105 5.72 -21.60 -70.85
CA ASP A 105 5.81 -23.05 -71.19
C ASP A 105 7.00 -23.78 -70.52
N ASP A 106 6.73 -24.79 -69.67
CA ASP A 106 6.68 -26.19 -70.15
C ASP A 106 5.89 -27.11 -69.19
N LYS A 107 5.83 -28.42 -69.51
CA LYS A 107 4.82 -29.38 -69.07
C LYS A 107 5.36 -30.40 -68.06
N LYS A 108 4.51 -30.88 -67.14
CA LYS A 108 3.89 -32.23 -67.27
C LYS A 108 2.77 -32.50 -66.24
N ARG A 109 1.98 -33.52 -66.58
CA ARG A 109 0.76 -34.01 -65.88
C ARG A 109 0.61 -35.50 -66.24
N VAL A 110 -0.42 -36.16 -65.69
CA VAL A 110 -0.99 -37.48 -66.08
C VAL A 110 -0.36 -38.71 -65.39
N LYS A 111 -1.06 -39.82 -65.09
CA LYS A 111 -2.44 -40.11 -64.55
C LYS A 111 -2.70 -41.63 -64.68
N THR A 112 -3.42 -42.23 -63.72
CA THR A 112 -4.24 -43.48 -63.89
C THR A 112 -3.46 -44.78 -64.27
N ARG A 113 -4.03 -46.02 -64.26
CA ARG A 113 -5.45 -46.46 -64.13
C ARG A 113 -5.62 -47.90 -63.57
N ASN A 114 -6.68 -48.07 -62.79
CA ASN A 114 -7.58 -49.22 -62.52
C ASN A 114 -7.21 -50.68 -62.88
N SER A 115 -7.42 -51.57 -61.91
CA SER A 115 -8.25 -52.81 -62.00
C SER A 115 -8.39 -53.45 -60.59
N ALA A 116 -9.18 -54.49 -60.32
CA ALA A 116 -10.62 -54.75 -60.52
C ALA A 116 -11.05 -56.01 -59.71
N VAL A 117 -12.37 -56.26 -59.54
CA VAL A 117 -13.00 -57.53 -59.11
C VAL A 117 -12.99 -57.91 -57.61
N SER A 118 -14.15 -58.38 -57.13
CA SER A 118 -14.45 -58.88 -55.77
C SER A 118 -14.06 -60.34 -55.52
N MET A 119 -14.01 -60.79 -54.26
CA MET A 119 -14.83 -61.92 -53.74
C MET A 119 -14.80 -62.01 -52.19
N LYS A 120 -15.41 -63.06 -51.60
CA LYS A 120 -15.91 -63.11 -50.20
C LYS A 120 -15.30 -64.21 -49.30
N ALA A 121 -15.12 -63.84 -48.02
CA ALA A 121 -15.49 -64.57 -46.78
C ALA A 121 -14.68 -65.80 -46.27
N ASN A 122 -14.97 -66.10 -44.98
CA ASN A 122 -14.49 -67.18 -44.10
C ASN A 122 -13.05 -67.02 -43.58
N ALA A 123 -12.74 -67.26 -42.29
CA ALA A 123 -13.53 -67.61 -41.09
C ALA A 123 -12.84 -67.04 -39.81
N PRO A 124 -13.45 -67.05 -38.61
CA PRO A 124 -12.91 -66.33 -37.44
C PRO A 124 -12.03 -67.18 -36.52
N THR A 125 -11.07 -66.54 -35.88
CA THR A 125 -10.43 -66.95 -34.60
C THR A 125 -10.04 -65.70 -33.82
N GLU A 126 -10.10 -65.80 -32.49
CA GLU A 126 -9.63 -64.76 -31.57
C GLU A 126 -8.12 -64.84 -31.39
N GLU A 127 -7.44 -63.71 -31.40
CA GLU A 127 -6.23 -63.53 -30.59
C GLU A 127 -6.10 -62.04 -30.22
N THR A 128 -5.83 -61.76 -28.94
CA THR A 128 -5.71 -60.39 -28.42
C THR A 128 -4.26 -59.93 -28.55
N ASP A 129 -4.02 -58.86 -29.30
CA ASP A 129 -2.74 -58.15 -29.27
C ASP A 129 -2.92 -56.70 -28.80
N SER A 130 -1.91 -56.22 -28.09
CA SER A 130 -1.82 -54.87 -27.54
C SER A 130 -1.19 -53.92 -28.54
N ASP A 131 -1.72 -52.72 -28.70
CA ASP A 131 -0.95 -51.65 -29.35
C ASP A 131 -1.26 -50.25 -28.79
N LEU A 132 -0.20 -49.45 -28.66
CA LEU A 132 -0.21 -48.15 -28.00
C LEU A 132 -0.63 -47.04 -28.98
N LYS A 133 -1.46 -46.09 -28.53
CA LYS A 133 -1.68 -44.82 -29.25
C LYS A 133 -1.49 -43.62 -28.34
N ALA A 134 -0.50 -42.79 -28.69
CA ALA A 134 -0.14 -41.59 -27.97
C ALA A 134 -1.25 -40.52 -27.98
N PHE A 135 -1.26 -39.67 -26.96
CA PHE A 135 -2.20 -38.56 -26.81
C PHE A 135 -1.95 -37.45 -27.84
N SER A 136 -2.72 -37.44 -28.94
CA SER A 136 -2.78 -36.28 -29.83
C SER A 136 -3.67 -35.19 -29.23
N ILE A 137 -3.09 -34.12 -28.71
CA ILE A 137 -3.84 -32.90 -28.33
C ILE A 137 -4.36 -32.23 -29.61
N LYS A 138 -5.68 -32.26 -29.81
CA LYS A 138 -6.35 -31.52 -30.89
C LYS A 138 -6.76 -30.12 -30.43
N GLN A 139 -6.64 -29.16 -31.33
CA GLN A 139 -7.27 -27.85 -31.19
C GLN A 139 -8.80 -27.99 -31.14
N PRO A 140 -9.51 -27.21 -30.30
CA PRO A 140 -10.94 -26.97 -30.44
C PRO A 140 -11.20 -25.76 -31.34
N GLU A 141 -12.01 -25.92 -32.39
CA GLU A 141 -12.59 -24.80 -33.13
C GLU A 141 -13.82 -24.23 -32.39
N ASN A 142 -14.24 -23.02 -32.77
CA ASN A 142 -15.28 -22.25 -32.07
C ASN A 142 -16.67 -22.89 -32.13
N PHE A 143 -17.42 -22.78 -31.03
CA PHE A 143 -18.89 -22.84 -31.06
C PHE A 143 -19.50 -21.76 -30.16
N HIS A 144 -20.44 -20.99 -30.72
CA HIS A 144 -21.32 -20.11 -29.93
C HIS A 144 -22.42 -20.90 -29.23
N VAL A 145 -22.78 -20.48 -28.03
CA VAL A 145 -24.16 -20.56 -27.53
C VAL A 145 -24.54 -19.18 -26.98
N THR A 146 -25.76 -18.76 -27.28
CA THR A 146 -26.32 -17.45 -26.92
C THR A 146 -26.77 -17.39 -25.46
N SER A 147 -26.90 -16.17 -24.93
CA SER A 147 -27.68 -15.89 -23.71
C SER A 147 -28.97 -15.17 -24.08
N TYR A 148 -30.05 -15.41 -23.33
CA TYR A 148 -31.39 -14.90 -23.64
C TYR A 148 -31.58 -13.45 -23.20
N GLN A 149 -32.26 -12.66 -24.04
CA GLN A 149 -32.73 -11.32 -23.70
C GLN A 149 -34.02 -11.34 -22.86
N LYS A 150 -34.10 -10.40 -21.92
CA LYS A 150 -35.22 -9.44 -21.80
C LYS A 150 -34.55 -8.06 -21.86
N GLY A 151 -35.01 -7.03 -22.57
CA GLY A 151 -36.34 -6.75 -23.08
C GLY A 151 -37.12 -5.91 -22.06
N SER A 152 -37.76 -4.78 -22.40
CA SER A 152 -37.85 -4.04 -23.68
C SER A 152 -38.84 -2.88 -23.48
N SER A 153 -38.54 -1.66 -23.95
CA SER A 153 -39.56 -0.72 -24.48
C SER A 153 -38.94 0.63 -24.87
N GLU A 154 -38.89 0.90 -26.17
CA GLU A 154 -38.99 2.27 -26.69
C GLU A 154 -40.48 2.62 -26.84
N THR A 155 -40.82 3.91 -26.76
CA THR A 155 -42.01 4.46 -27.42
C THR A 155 -41.72 5.88 -27.89
N ASP A 156 -41.73 6.10 -29.20
CA ASP A 156 -41.75 7.44 -29.78
C ASP A 156 -42.96 8.24 -29.29
N ASN A 157 -42.82 9.58 -29.26
CA ASN A 157 -43.84 10.38 -29.93
C ASN A 157 -43.37 11.78 -30.37
N SER A 158 -44.12 12.32 -31.32
CA SER A 158 -43.84 13.60 -31.98
C SER A 158 -44.52 14.80 -31.29
N GLY A 159 -43.91 15.99 -31.41
CA GLY A 159 -44.45 17.26 -30.94
C GLY A 159 -43.47 18.40 -31.25
N ALA A 160 -43.96 19.60 -31.58
CA ALA A 160 -43.11 20.66 -32.15
C ALA A 160 -43.51 22.08 -31.69
N VAL A 161 -42.53 23.02 -31.79
CA VAL A 161 -42.71 24.49 -31.77
C VAL A 161 -43.05 25.08 -30.38
N LYS A 162 -42.44 26.17 -29.85
CA LYS A 162 -41.65 27.26 -30.49
C LYS A 162 -40.55 27.89 -29.59
N GLU A 163 -39.60 28.52 -30.29
CA GLU A 163 -38.54 29.50 -29.93
C GLU A 163 -38.64 30.29 -28.60
N THR A 164 -37.52 30.48 -27.89
CA THR A 164 -36.70 31.73 -27.88
C THR A 164 -35.52 31.66 -26.87
N GLY A 165 -34.49 32.51 -27.06
CA GLY A 165 -33.41 32.74 -26.08
C GLY A 165 -32.02 32.34 -26.56
N LYS A 166 -31.07 33.30 -26.58
CA LYS A 166 -29.63 33.07 -26.80
C LYS A 166 -28.87 33.38 -25.51
N GLU A 167 -27.75 32.71 -25.28
CA GLU A 167 -26.63 33.28 -24.52
C GLU A 167 -25.30 32.91 -25.16
N HIS A 168 -24.31 33.82 -25.09
CA HIS A 168 -23.00 33.67 -25.72
C HIS A 168 -21.93 33.43 -24.64
N THR A 169 -21.17 32.34 -24.77
CA THR A 169 -19.87 32.18 -24.08
C THR A 169 -18.73 32.37 -25.08
N GLU A 170 -18.12 33.55 -25.10
CA GLU A 170 -16.91 33.78 -25.90
C GLU A 170 -15.64 33.42 -25.12
N LYS A 171 -14.76 32.67 -25.80
CA LYS A 171 -13.38 32.44 -25.37
C LYS A 171 -12.51 33.56 -25.93
N THR A 172 -11.39 33.87 -25.28
CA THR A 172 -10.30 34.59 -25.95
C THR A 172 -8.96 33.95 -25.60
N MET A 173 -8.26 33.49 -26.64
CA MET A 173 -6.88 33.00 -26.53
C MET A 173 -5.92 34.19 -26.46
N PHE A 174 -4.72 33.98 -25.91
CA PHE A 174 -3.57 34.82 -26.26
C PHE A 174 -2.39 33.95 -26.74
N THR A 175 -1.87 34.32 -27.90
CA THR A 175 -0.95 33.51 -28.71
C THR A 175 0.51 33.90 -28.45
N PHE A 176 1.40 32.92 -28.41
CA PHE A 176 2.85 33.14 -28.30
C PHE A 176 3.46 33.65 -29.62
N CYS A 177 4.39 34.60 -29.55
CA CYS A 177 5.23 35.01 -30.68
C CYS A 177 6.72 34.91 -30.31
N ARG A 178 7.45 33.98 -30.97
CA ARG A 178 8.93 33.90 -30.91
C ARG A 178 9.57 34.79 -31.98
N ARG A 179 10.71 35.44 -31.67
CA ARG A 179 11.61 35.98 -32.71
C ARG A 179 13.06 36.19 -32.24
N GLY A 180 14.02 35.72 -33.04
CA GLY A 180 15.29 36.42 -33.33
C GLY A 180 16.40 36.45 -32.27
N SER A 181 17.30 35.46 -32.29
CA SER A 181 18.59 35.45 -31.58
C SER A 181 19.53 36.61 -31.93
N ARG A 182 20.30 37.12 -30.93
CA ARG A 182 21.79 37.25 -31.00
C ARG A 182 22.50 37.71 -29.70
N LYS A 183 23.46 36.87 -29.26
CA LYS A 183 24.73 37.14 -28.53
C LYS A 183 24.78 38.01 -27.24
N SER A 184 25.21 37.33 -26.17
CA SER A 184 26.20 37.72 -25.14
C SER A 184 26.02 39.00 -24.30
N GLN A 185 25.76 38.82 -23.00
CA GLN A 185 26.82 38.87 -21.96
C GLN A 185 26.34 38.20 -20.66
N SER A 186 27.26 37.97 -19.71
CA SER A 186 27.03 37.21 -18.47
C SER A 186 26.58 38.10 -17.30
N LEU A 187 25.60 37.64 -16.52
CA LEU A 187 25.37 38.00 -15.11
C LEU A 187 24.53 36.89 -14.44
N HIS A 188 24.56 36.78 -13.11
CA HIS A 188 23.80 35.77 -12.37
C HIS A 188 22.30 36.13 -12.31
N GLU A 189 21.44 35.18 -12.67
CA GLU A 189 20.03 35.16 -12.23
C GLU A 189 19.83 33.97 -11.28
N ASN A 190 19.21 34.22 -10.12
CA ASN A 190 18.86 33.18 -9.17
C ASN A 190 17.62 32.42 -9.64
N THR A 191 17.63 31.10 -9.53
CA THR A 191 16.48 30.25 -9.86
C THR A 191 15.31 30.57 -8.93
N VAL A 192 14.17 31.01 -9.49
CA VAL A 192 12.99 31.37 -8.70
C VAL A 192 12.28 30.11 -8.21
N GLU A 193 12.29 29.88 -6.89
CA GLU A 193 11.49 28.82 -6.27
C GLU A 193 9.99 29.05 -6.47
N SER A 194 9.23 27.95 -6.60
CA SER A 194 7.77 28.00 -6.67
C SER A 194 7.18 28.28 -5.27
N LEU A 195 7.01 29.57 -4.96
CA LEU A 195 6.40 30.04 -3.72
C LEU A 195 5.09 29.30 -3.41
N THR A 196 4.97 28.75 -2.21
CA THR A 196 3.87 27.87 -1.79
C THR A 196 2.71 28.65 -1.18
N LEU A 197 1.48 28.14 -1.33
CA LEU A 197 0.28 28.72 -0.75
C LEU A 197 0.26 28.52 0.79
N SER A 198 -0.29 29.50 1.50
CA SER A 198 -0.57 29.45 2.95
C SER A 198 -2.08 29.58 3.19
N LYS A 199 -2.57 28.92 4.24
CA LYS A 199 -3.90 29.20 4.82
C LYS A 199 -3.82 30.48 5.67
N PHE A 200 -4.97 31.10 5.89
CA PHE A 200 -5.16 32.20 6.84
C PHE A 200 -5.24 31.67 8.28
N ARG A 201 -4.98 32.53 9.27
CA ARG A 201 -5.46 32.34 10.64
C ARG A 201 -7.00 32.25 10.63
N GLN A 202 -7.57 31.40 11.48
CA GLN A 202 -9.02 31.34 11.66
C GLN A 202 -9.56 32.63 12.28
N PHE A 203 -10.61 33.20 11.69
CA PHE A 203 -11.27 34.42 12.15
C PHE A 203 -11.65 34.34 13.64
N LYS A 204 -11.35 35.39 14.40
CA LYS A 204 -11.55 35.50 15.87
C LYS A 204 -10.83 34.47 16.73
N ASN A 205 -10.00 33.59 16.18
CA ASN A 205 -9.18 32.66 16.95
C ASN A 205 -7.80 33.28 17.24
N GLU A 206 -7.36 33.20 18.51
CA GLU A 206 -6.03 33.58 18.98
C GLU A 206 -5.13 32.34 19.19
N ASP A 207 -5.10 31.42 18.22
CA ASP A 207 -4.27 30.22 18.31
C ASP A 207 -2.78 30.58 18.34
N ILE A 208 -2.20 30.49 19.54
CA ILE A 208 -0.80 30.78 19.86
C ILE A 208 0.17 29.84 19.10
N ASN A 209 -0.32 28.69 18.62
CA ASN A 209 0.44 27.71 17.84
C ASN A 209 0.44 28.03 16.34
N PHE A 210 -0.53 28.80 15.84
CA PHE A 210 -0.62 29.16 14.44
C PHE A 210 0.47 30.17 14.07
N LYS A 211 1.26 29.85 13.04
CA LYS A 211 2.38 30.70 12.57
C LYS A 211 2.43 30.74 11.06
N TYR A 212 2.66 31.93 10.53
CA TYR A 212 2.90 32.14 9.11
C TYR A 212 4.36 31.77 8.75
N VAL A 213 4.63 31.51 7.47
CA VAL A 213 5.98 31.22 6.97
C VAL A 213 6.35 32.28 5.92
N LYS A 214 7.51 32.91 6.08
CA LYS A 214 7.96 33.98 5.17
C LYS A 214 8.09 33.47 3.73
N ASN A 215 7.75 34.32 2.77
CA ASN A 215 7.72 34.04 1.33
C ASN A 215 6.66 33.01 0.87
N ARG A 216 5.82 32.44 1.75
CA ARG A 216 4.56 31.83 1.31
C ARG A 216 3.57 32.91 0.86
N ILE A 217 2.57 32.49 0.09
CA ILE A 217 1.54 33.36 -0.49
C ILE A 217 0.19 33.02 0.14
N LEU A 218 -0.50 34.00 0.70
CA LEU A 218 -1.92 33.88 1.05
C LEU A 218 -2.79 33.98 -0.22
N ALA A 219 -4.01 33.46 -0.19
CA ALA A 219 -4.94 33.56 -1.31
C ALA A 219 -5.17 35.04 -1.72
N PRO A 220 -5.55 35.36 -2.97
CA PRO A 220 -5.82 36.74 -3.36
C PRO A 220 -6.87 37.43 -2.48
N GLU A 221 -6.79 38.76 -2.35
CA GLU A 221 -7.85 39.54 -1.70
C GLU A 221 -9.22 39.22 -2.29
N THR A 222 -10.25 39.21 -1.45
CA THR A 222 -11.64 38.90 -1.84
C THR A 222 -12.57 40.09 -1.60
N GLY A 223 -13.70 40.10 -2.31
CA GLY A 223 -14.84 40.96 -2.00
C GLY A 223 -15.80 40.31 -1.01
N VAL A 224 -17.00 40.88 -0.89
CA VAL A 224 -18.11 40.27 -0.14
C VAL A 224 -18.54 38.98 -0.82
N ILE A 225 -18.57 37.87 -0.08
CA ILE A 225 -18.99 36.54 -0.58
C ILE A 225 -20.39 36.20 -0.04
N ASP A 226 -20.47 35.88 1.25
CA ASP A 226 -21.66 35.36 1.95
C ASP A 226 -22.01 36.18 3.22
N LEU A 227 -21.29 37.26 3.47
CA LEU A 227 -21.28 38.12 4.67
C LEU A 227 -20.61 37.54 5.93
N ILE A 228 -20.38 36.22 6.02
CA ILE A 228 -19.90 35.53 7.23
C ILE A 228 -18.44 35.08 7.10
N THR A 229 -18.06 34.53 5.95
CA THR A 229 -16.66 34.32 5.57
C THR A 229 -15.97 35.69 5.49
N PRO A 230 -14.84 35.90 6.20
CA PRO A 230 -14.16 37.18 6.17
C PRO A 230 -13.64 37.48 4.75
N CYS A 231 -13.90 38.68 4.26
CA CYS A 231 -13.09 39.20 3.15
C CYS A 231 -11.70 39.60 3.67
N HIS A 232 -10.70 39.70 2.81
CA HIS A 232 -9.33 40.06 3.22
C HIS A 232 -8.82 41.31 2.50
N GLU A 233 -8.19 42.21 3.24
CA GLU A 233 -7.42 43.34 2.69
C GLU A 233 -5.96 43.28 3.17
N TYR A 234 -5.00 43.48 2.26
CA TYR A 234 -3.57 43.41 2.54
C TYR A 234 -2.93 44.78 2.62
N LYS A 235 -1.88 44.91 3.44
CA LYS A 235 -1.00 46.07 3.51
C LYS A 235 0.43 45.60 3.75
N SER A 236 1.36 45.88 2.83
CA SER A 236 2.78 45.56 2.99
C SER A 236 3.32 46.11 4.31
N PHE A 237 3.03 47.39 4.60
CA PHE A 237 3.29 48.10 5.86
C PHE A 237 4.75 48.12 6.36
N THR A 238 5.66 47.45 5.67
CA THR A 238 7.10 47.29 5.97
C THR A 238 7.87 48.61 6.16
N THR A 239 7.45 49.68 5.47
CA THR A 239 7.97 51.04 5.66
C THR A 239 7.28 51.78 6.80
N ALA A 240 5.97 51.59 6.98
CA ALA A 240 5.18 52.27 8.01
C ALA A 240 5.54 51.80 9.43
N ALA A 241 5.79 50.49 9.61
CA ALA A 241 6.24 49.88 10.86
C ALA A 241 7.60 50.39 11.40
N LYS A 242 8.29 51.27 10.65
CA LYS A 242 9.59 51.88 11.03
C LYS A 242 9.46 53.35 11.44
N LEU A 243 8.25 53.91 11.44
CA LEU A 243 7.96 55.30 11.83
C LEU A 243 7.92 55.46 13.36
N ASP A 244 7.92 56.71 13.84
CA ASP A 244 7.66 57.02 15.26
C ASP A 244 6.24 56.64 15.71
N ARG A 245 6.02 56.51 17.03
CA ARG A 245 4.74 56.07 17.62
C ARG A 245 3.54 56.85 17.06
N GLN A 246 3.64 58.18 16.94
CA GLN A 246 2.50 59.01 16.55
C GLN A 246 2.15 58.85 15.06
N ARG A 247 3.17 58.77 14.19
CA ARG A 247 2.99 58.48 12.76
C ARG A 247 2.49 57.06 12.51
N LEU A 248 3.06 56.07 13.21
CA LEU A 248 2.70 54.66 13.11
C LEU A 248 1.25 54.43 13.58
N GLN A 249 0.87 54.96 14.75
CA GLN A 249 -0.52 54.94 15.23
C GLN A 249 -1.49 55.54 14.21
N ALA A 250 -1.22 56.76 13.73
CA ALA A 250 -2.10 57.43 12.77
C ALA A 250 -2.23 56.64 11.45
N LYS A 251 -1.13 56.04 10.96
CA LYS A 251 -1.13 55.27 9.71
C LYS A 251 -1.79 53.89 9.87
N PHE A 252 -1.66 53.23 11.01
CA PHE A 252 -2.38 51.99 11.31
C PHE A 252 -3.89 52.25 11.45
N ALA A 253 -4.26 53.22 12.30
CA ALA A 253 -5.64 53.65 12.50
C ALA A 253 -6.32 54.06 11.19
N TYR A 254 -5.63 54.77 10.30
CA TYR A 254 -6.13 55.15 8.98
C TYR A 254 -6.57 53.93 8.15
N GLU A 255 -5.75 52.88 8.08
CA GLU A 255 -6.09 51.69 7.29
C GLU A 255 -7.18 50.85 7.95
N VAL A 256 -7.07 50.61 9.27
CA VAL A 256 -8.07 49.83 10.03
C VAL A 256 -9.43 50.50 9.99
N ILE A 257 -9.54 51.80 10.30
CA ILE A 257 -10.83 52.50 10.38
C ILE A 257 -11.49 52.65 9.01
N ARG A 258 -10.70 52.85 7.93
CA ARG A 258 -11.20 52.86 6.55
C ARG A 258 -11.76 51.49 6.16
N TYR A 259 -11.03 50.42 6.45
CA TYR A 259 -11.46 49.05 6.17
C TYR A 259 -12.68 48.64 7.01
N ALA A 260 -12.70 49.02 8.29
CA ALA A 260 -13.81 48.76 9.20
C ALA A 260 -15.10 49.47 8.76
N SER A 261 -15.03 50.76 8.40
CA SER A 261 -16.17 51.49 7.82
C SER A 261 -16.69 50.77 6.57
N ALA A 262 -15.80 50.35 5.66
CA ALA A 262 -16.18 49.59 4.47
C ALA A 262 -16.90 48.27 4.78
N CYS A 263 -16.38 47.49 5.73
CA CYS A 263 -16.96 46.19 6.12
C CYS A 263 -18.30 46.37 6.85
N MET A 264 -18.38 47.30 7.80
CA MET A 264 -19.61 47.61 8.55
C MET A 264 -20.73 48.14 7.64
N ASN A 265 -20.44 49.01 6.68
CA ASN A 265 -21.45 49.56 5.76
C ASN A 265 -21.94 48.57 4.67
N VAL A 266 -21.29 47.42 4.51
CA VAL A 266 -21.77 46.31 3.65
C VAL A 266 -22.18 45.05 4.44
N ARG A 267 -22.02 45.06 5.76
CA ARG A 267 -22.36 43.96 6.70
C ARG A 267 -21.53 42.68 6.53
N THR A 268 -20.32 42.77 5.98
CA THR A 268 -19.42 41.61 5.82
C THR A 268 -18.44 41.49 6.97
N ASN A 269 -18.18 40.27 7.44
CA ASN A 269 -16.95 40.00 8.21
C ASN A 269 -15.72 40.30 7.33
N GLY A 270 -14.58 40.60 7.96
CA GLY A 270 -13.33 40.79 7.24
C GLY A 270 -12.09 40.90 8.13
N THR A 271 -10.91 40.62 7.58
CA THR A 271 -9.60 40.73 8.26
C THR A 271 -8.65 41.57 7.43
N ILE A 272 -8.07 42.61 8.02
CA ILE A 272 -6.97 43.38 7.40
C ILE A 272 -5.62 42.89 7.94
N HIS A 273 -4.69 42.60 7.01
CA HIS A 273 -3.38 42.00 7.30
C HIS A 273 -2.25 42.99 7.03
N PHE A 274 -1.42 43.26 8.04
CA PHE A 274 -0.25 44.13 7.94
C PHE A 274 1.04 43.29 7.96
N GLY A 275 1.86 43.42 6.92
CA GLY A 275 3.01 42.54 6.66
C GLY A 275 2.79 41.54 5.50
N VAL A 276 1.69 41.69 4.75
CA VAL A 276 1.36 40.91 3.55
C VAL A 276 1.36 41.85 2.34
N MET A 277 2.03 41.45 1.27
CA MET A 277 2.27 42.33 0.11
C MET A 277 0.99 42.61 -0.69
N ASP A 278 0.65 43.89 -0.85
CA ASP A 278 -0.61 44.36 -1.42
C ASP A 278 -0.52 44.77 -2.91
N SER A 279 0.66 45.16 -3.40
CA SER A 279 0.86 45.56 -4.81
C SER A 279 1.77 44.62 -5.61
N VAL A 280 1.82 44.83 -6.93
CA VAL A 280 2.77 44.22 -7.87
C VAL A 280 3.75 45.27 -8.43
N GLU A 281 3.80 46.46 -7.83
CA GLU A 281 4.65 47.57 -8.30
C GLU A 281 6.09 47.45 -7.79
N ASP A 282 6.27 46.86 -6.60
CA ASP A 282 7.58 46.43 -6.10
C ASP A 282 8.06 45.20 -6.87
N LYS A 283 9.01 45.40 -7.79
CA LYS A 283 9.51 44.42 -8.79
C LYS A 283 10.22 43.16 -8.24
N GLY A 284 10.07 42.85 -6.95
CA GLY A 284 10.61 41.66 -6.29
C GLY A 284 9.62 40.88 -5.42
N TRP A 285 8.36 41.32 -5.31
CA TRP A 285 7.33 40.68 -4.47
C TRP A 285 6.10 40.27 -5.30
N LYS A 286 5.39 39.23 -4.86
CA LYS A 286 4.06 38.87 -5.39
C LYS A 286 2.97 39.37 -4.44
N HIS A 287 1.82 39.76 -4.99
CA HIS A 287 0.63 40.04 -4.18
C HIS A 287 0.25 38.81 -3.33
N GLY A 288 -0.13 39.04 -2.07
CA GLY A 288 -0.38 37.99 -1.08
C GLY A 288 0.86 37.38 -0.44
N GLN A 289 2.09 37.75 -0.86
CA GLN A 289 3.31 37.21 -0.27
C GLN A 289 3.54 37.72 1.16
N ILE A 290 3.78 36.78 2.09
CA ILE A 290 4.03 37.06 3.50
C ILE A 290 5.47 37.56 3.68
N ALA A 291 5.63 38.80 4.15
CA ALA A 291 6.92 39.39 4.49
C ALA A 291 7.11 39.59 6.00
N GLY A 292 6.04 39.92 6.71
CA GLY A 292 6.02 40.30 8.12
C GLY A 292 6.58 41.70 8.41
N ILE A 293 6.28 42.23 9.59
CA ILE A 293 6.78 43.50 10.12
C ILE A 293 7.40 43.34 11.53
N PRO A 294 8.37 44.19 11.93
CA PRO A 294 9.08 44.04 13.21
C PRO A 294 8.26 44.52 14.42
N VAL A 295 7.81 43.55 15.22
CA VAL A 295 7.05 43.64 16.50
C VAL A 295 7.73 44.36 17.68
N ARG A 296 8.20 45.62 17.56
CA ARG A 296 8.97 46.27 18.65
C ARG A 296 8.18 46.59 19.92
N ASP A 297 6.93 47.02 19.78
CA ASP A 297 6.03 47.39 20.87
C ASP A 297 4.60 47.14 20.37
N ARG A 298 3.84 46.32 21.11
CA ARG A 298 2.47 45.91 20.74
C ARG A 298 1.46 46.98 21.09
N ASP A 299 1.70 47.74 22.16
CA ASP A 299 0.77 48.75 22.68
C ASP A 299 0.56 49.88 21.66
N ILE A 300 1.54 50.16 20.80
CA ILE A 300 1.41 51.08 19.66
C ILE A 300 0.18 50.75 18.80
N TYR A 301 -0.06 49.46 18.53
CA TYR A 301 -1.13 49.00 17.66
C TYR A 301 -2.48 48.92 18.39
N VAL A 302 -2.47 48.67 19.70
CA VAL A 302 -3.66 48.67 20.55
C VAL A 302 -4.16 50.11 20.77
N ASP A 303 -3.29 51.01 21.22
CA ASP A 303 -3.56 52.46 21.35
C ASP A 303 -4.07 53.09 20.05
N ALA A 304 -3.66 52.57 18.89
CA ALA A 304 -4.10 53.08 17.59
C ALA A 304 -5.61 52.89 17.35
N LEU A 305 -6.27 51.99 18.09
CA LEU A 305 -7.72 51.86 18.06
C LEU A 305 -8.43 52.98 18.84
N ASP A 306 -7.77 53.73 19.72
CA ASP A 306 -8.33 54.89 20.42
C ASP A 306 -8.47 56.15 19.52
N TYR A 307 -8.37 55.95 18.21
CA TYR A 307 -8.86 56.87 17.19
C TYR A 307 -10.35 56.62 16.84
N ILE A 308 -10.95 55.47 17.20
CA ILE A 308 -12.36 55.16 16.96
C ILE A 308 -13.26 56.26 17.52
N GLU A 309 -13.01 56.70 18.75
CA GLU A 309 -13.76 57.73 19.50
C GLU A 309 -13.56 59.16 18.94
N LYS A 310 -12.68 59.31 17.94
CA LYS A 310 -12.38 60.58 17.25
C LYS A 310 -12.73 60.54 15.76
N CYS A 311 -12.85 59.35 15.18
CA CYS A 311 -13.11 59.13 13.76
C CYS A 311 -14.58 58.86 13.44
N PHE A 312 -15.30 58.14 14.30
CA PHE A 312 -16.73 57.85 14.15
C PHE A 312 -17.58 58.90 14.89
N GLU A 313 -18.79 59.18 14.41
CA GLU A 313 -19.73 60.07 15.09
C GLU A 313 -20.23 59.44 16.42
N PRO A 314 -20.61 60.22 17.46
CA PRO A 314 -20.86 59.68 18.80
C PRO A 314 -21.93 58.58 18.91
N SER A 315 -22.90 58.54 18.00
CA SER A 315 -23.92 57.48 17.90
C SER A 315 -23.42 56.16 17.29
N GLU A 316 -22.23 56.16 16.69
CA GLU A 316 -21.63 55.03 15.97
C GLU A 316 -20.49 54.39 16.77
N GLN A 317 -19.86 55.13 17.69
CA GLN A 317 -18.61 54.75 18.40
C GLN A 317 -18.70 53.41 19.16
N GLU A 318 -19.75 53.19 19.94
CA GLU A 318 -19.96 51.93 20.68
C GLU A 318 -20.07 50.73 19.72
N ALA A 319 -20.81 50.89 18.62
CA ALA A 319 -20.93 49.85 17.61
C ALA A 319 -19.61 49.61 16.87
N ALA A 320 -18.87 50.66 16.54
CA ALA A 320 -17.55 50.55 15.92
C ALA A 320 -16.55 49.84 16.85
N ARG A 321 -16.54 50.15 18.16
CA ARG A 321 -15.65 49.47 19.14
C ARG A 321 -16.03 48.01 19.37
N ASN A 322 -17.31 47.65 19.26
CA ASN A 322 -17.76 46.25 19.32
C ASN A 322 -17.50 45.47 18.02
N CYS A 323 -17.38 46.15 16.87
CA CYS A 323 -17.11 45.53 15.58
C CYS A 323 -15.62 45.43 15.22
N ILE A 324 -14.75 46.26 15.81
CA ILE A 324 -13.30 46.30 15.52
C ILE A 324 -12.57 45.59 16.66
N HIS A 325 -12.16 44.34 16.45
CA HIS A 325 -11.46 43.54 17.46
C HIS A 325 -10.02 44.04 17.69
N PRO A 326 -9.37 43.69 18.82
CA PRO A 326 -7.96 44.01 19.08
C PRO A 326 -7.01 43.43 18.02
N PRO A 327 -5.81 44.01 17.82
CA PRO A 327 -4.83 43.48 16.87
C PRO A 327 -4.20 42.16 17.36
N ILE A 328 -4.23 41.14 16.51
CA ILE A 328 -3.63 39.83 16.74
C ILE A 328 -2.23 39.79 16.09
N PHE A 329 -1.25 39.19 16.77
CA PHE A 329 0.18 39.23 16.39
C PHE A 329 0.71 37.84 16.01
N THR A 330 0.42 37.39 14.79
CA THR A 330 0.79 36.06 14.29
C THR A 330 2.26 36.03 13.87
N GLU A 331 3.07 35.16 14.49
CA GLU A 331 4.53 35.09 14.22
C GLU A 331 4.84 34.55 12.81
N VAL A 332 5.88 35.10 12.18
CA VAL A 332 6.36 34.73 10.84
C VAL A 332 7.69 33.98 10.95
N ILE A 333 7.65 32.67 10.70
CA ILE A 333 8.83 31.80 10.67
C ILE A 333 9.72 32.18 9.48
N GLN A 334 11.00 32.44 9.76
CA GLN A 334 12.06 32.66 8.78
C GLN A 334 13.31 31.85 9.18
N LYS A 335 14.01 31.26 8.20
CA LYS A 335 15.36 30.72 8.43
C LYS A 335 16.35 31.86 8.70
N ASP A 336 17.30 31.60 9.60
CA ASP A 336 18.52 32.38 9.81
C ASP A 336 18.32 33.86 10.22
N SER A 337 17.29 34.17 11.02
CA SER A 337 17.07 35.48 11.67
C SER A 337 17.01 35.36 13.20
N GLN A 338 17.53 36.36 13.92
CA GLN A 338 17.28 36.55 15.35
C GLN A 338 16.24 37.65 15.64
N GLU A 339 15.85 38.46 14.64
CA GLU A 339 14.77 39.44 14.78
C GLU A 339 13.42 38.78 14.46
N GLN A 340 12.44 38.94 15.34
CA GLN A 340 11.09 38.39 15.17
C GLN A 340 10.21 39.27 14.27
N TYR A 341 9.52 38.64 13.33
CA TYR A 341 8.60 39.27 12.39
C TYR A 341 7.18 38.75 12.65
N PHE A 342 6.18 39.61 12.52
CA PHE A 342 4.78 39.28 12.72
C PHE A 342 3.95 39.72 11.51
N VAL A 343 2.86 39.02 11.21
CA VAL A 343 1.70 39.63 10.55
C VAL A 343 0.82 40.17 11.67
N VAL A 344 0.45 41.45 11.59
CA VAL A 344 -0.55 42.03 12.50
C VAL A 344 -1.89 41.98 11.79
N GLU A 345 -2.88 41.35 12.42
CA GLU A 345 -4.20 41.09 11.85
C GLU A 345 -5.27 41.80 12.70
N VAL A 346 -6.24 42.45 12.06
CA VAL A 346 -7.40 43.03 12.76
C VAL A 346 -8.68 42.48 12.15
N ASP A 347 -9.46 41.76 12.97
CA ASP A 347 -10.73 41.15 12.60
C ASP A 347 -11.88 42.15 12.78
N ILE A 348 -12.77 42.25 11.79
CA ILE A 348 -13.93 43.14 11.76
C ILE A 348 -15.21 42.31 11.68
N GLU A 349 -16.09 42.45 12.67
CA GLU A 349 -17.32 41.66 12.82
C GLU A 349 -18.56 42.55 12.94
N PRO A 350 -19.22 42.92 11.82
CA PRO A 350 -20.44 43.71 11.83
C PRO A 350 -21.68 42.84 12.11
N SER A 351 -21.80 42.34 13.34
CA SER A 351 -22.93 41.48 13.73
C SER A 351 -24.27 42.21 13.67
N SER A 352 -25.34 41.54 13.23
CA SER A 352 -26.64 42.20 12.97
C SER A 352 -27.16 42.95 14.20
N SER A 353 -27.04 42.34 15.38
CA SER A 353 -27.37 42.95 16.68
C SER A 353 -26.64 44.28 16.95
N THR A 354 -25.44 44.47 16.40
CA THR A 354 -24.58 45.64 16.63
C THR A 354 -24.80 46.73 15.58
N VAL A 355 -24.97 46.36 14.31
CA VAL A 355 -24.93 47.31 13.17
C VAL A 355 -26.27 47.58 12.48
N LYS A 356 -27.33 46.80 12.76
CA LYS A 356 -28.63 46.94 12.10
C LYS A 356 -29.20 48.36 12.24
N GLY A 357 -29.66 48.94 11.13
CA GLY A 357 -30.12 50.33 11.03
C GLY A 357 -29.02 51.41 11.07
N LYS A 358 -27.74 51.06 11.33
CA LYS A 358 -26.65 52.03 11.47
C LYS A 358 -25.84 52.21 10.19
N ILE A 359 -25.45 53.45 9.94
CA ILE A 359 -24.45 53.88 8.96
C ILE A 359 -23.15 54.15 9.75
N PHE A 360 -22.00 54.02 9.09
CA PHE A 360 -20.68 54.21 9.70
C PHE A 360 -19.84 55.19 8.88
N GLN A 361 -19.91 56.49 9.20
CA GLN A 361 -19.12 57.51 8.52
C GLN A 361 -17.87 57.85 9.32
N VAL A 362 -16.74 58.02 8.63
CA VAL A 362 -15.44 58.21 9.30
C VAL A 362 -14.70 59.46 8.82
N ARG A 363 -14.11 60.16 9.80
CA ARG A 363 -13.15 61.24 9.61
C ARG A 363 -11.76 60.67 9.84
N LEU A 364 -11.07 60.22 8.79
CA LEU A 364 -9.84 59.43 8.95
C LEU A 364 -8.67 60.27 9.53
N PRO A 365 -7.77 59.67 10.33
CA PRO A 365 -6.63 60.36 10.91
C PRO A 365 -5.47 60.46 9.93
N ARG A 366 -4.92 61.66 9.73
CA ARG A 366 -3.74 61.92 8.87
C ARG A 366 -2.69 62.71 9.64
N PHE A 367 -1.49 62.17 9.76
CA PHE A 367 -0.35 62.90 10.31
C PHE A 367 0.07 64.02 9.34
N ASN A 368 0.24 65.24 9.86
CA ASN A 368 0.67 66.41 9.09
C ASN A 368 2.02 66.90 9.62
N GLU A 369 3.06 66.69 8.81
CA GLU A 369 4.46 66.97 9.15
C GLU A 369 4.70 68.44 9.50
N ASN A 370 4.07 69.38 8.79
CA ASN A 370 4.22 70.82 9.02
C ASN A 370 3.68 71.28 10.39
N SER A 371 2.77 70.49 10.99
CA SER A 371 2.15 70.80 12.28
C SER A 371 2.56 69.86 13.42
N ASN A 372 3.34 68.81 13.10
CA ASN A 372 3.68 67.68 13.97
C ASN A 372 2.48 67.16 14.80
N LYS A 373 1.32 67.04 14.14
CA LYS A 373 0.03 66.66 14.74
C LYS A 373 -0.77 65.80 13.77
N VAL A 374 -1.62 64.95 14.32
CA VAL A 374 -2.64 64.22 13.57
C VAL A 374 -3.84 65.15 13.39
N ASN A 375 -4.21 65.39 12.13
CA ASN A 375 -5.44 66.07 11.74
C ASN A 375 -6.45 65.02 11.29
N PHE A 376 -7.72 65.37 11.28
CA PHE A 376 -8.81 64.51 10.84
C PHE A 376 -9.39 65.06 9.53
N ASP A 377 -9.89 64.17 8.66
CA ASP A 377 -10.57 64.59 7.44
C ASP A 377 -11.79 65.50 7.76
N LYS A 378 -11.88 66.64 7.06
CA LYS A 378 -12.80 67.74 7.41
C LYS A 378 -14.29 67.41 7.25
N ILE A 379 -14.59 66.39 6.46
CA ILE A 379 -15.95 65.94 6.11
C ILE A 379 -15.96 64.43 6.41
N PRO A 380 -16.97 63.90 7.12
CA PRO A 380 -17.08 62.46 7.34
C PRO A 380 -17.36 61.74 6.01
N VAL A 381 -16.69 60.61 5.79
CA VAL A 381 -16.77 59.84 4.54
C VAL A 381 -17.31 58.44 4.82
N LEU A 382 -18.25 57.99 4.00
CA LEU A 382 -18.84 56.65 4.05
C LEU A 382 -18.06 55.73 3.08
N TYR A 383 -17.39 54.71 3.61
CA TYR A 383 -16.69 53.70 2.79
C TYR A 383 -17.53 52.45 2.58
N GLN A 384 -17.30 51.75 1.46
CA GLN A 384 -17.89 50.46 1.12
C GLN A 384 -16.84 49.49 0.55
N ARG A 385 -17.07 48.17 0.68
CA ARG A 385 -16.26 47.13 0.04
C ARG A 385 -16.82 46.83 -1.36
N VAL A 386 -16.04 47.10 -2.41
CA VAL A 386 -16.37 46.85 -3.82
C VAL A 386 -15.26 46.01 -4.44
N GLY A 387 -15.55 44.74 -4.71
CA GLY A 387 -14.51 43.76 -5.05
C GLY A 387 -13.42 43.73 -3.97
N THR A 388 -12.15 43.77 -4.37
CA THR A 388 -11.00 43.77 -3.45
C THR A 388 -10.68 45.15 -2.83
N LYS A 389 -11.50 46.17 -3.06
CA LYS A 389 -11.22 47.56 -2.65
C LYS A 389 -12.21 48.07 -1.61
N SER A 390 -11.69 48.86 -0.68
CA SER A 390 -12.47 49.56 0.35
C SER A 390 -12.45 51.06 0.04
N GLU A 391 -13.47 51.51 -0.70
CA GLU A 391 -13.53 52.79 -1.42
C GLU A 391 -14.71 53.67 -0.97
N PRO A 392 -14.65 55.01 -1.13
CA PRO A 392 -15.71 55.90 -0.68
C PRO A 392 -16.95 55.82 -1.60
N VAL A 393 -18.15 55.82 -1.01
CA VAL A 393 -19.40 55.94 -1.76
C VAL A 393 -19.48 57.32 -2.42
N LYS A 394 -19.82 57.37 -3.72
CA LYS A 394 -19.96 58.63 -4.47
C LYS A 394 -21.20 59.39 -4.01
N ASN A 395 -21.16 60.72 -4.02
CA ASN A 395 -22.29 61.57 -3.62
C ASN A 395 -23.58 61.26 -4.41
N GLU A 396 -23.45 60.90 -5.69
CA GLU A 396 -24.55 60.49 -6.58
C GLU A 396 -25.20 59.16 -6.16
N GLU A 397 -24.43 58.25 -5.57
CA GLU A 397 -24.83 56.89 -5.17
C GLU A 397 -25.35 56.84 -3.72
N LEU A 398 -25.07 57.88 -2.92
CA LEU A 398 -25.30 57.91 -1.47
C LEU A 398 -26.76 57.65 -1.07
N VAL A 399 -27.73 58.23 -1.79
CA VAL A 399 -29.16 58.03 -1.49
C VAL A 399 -29.58 56.58 -1.73
N ALA A 400 -29.14 55.99 -2.84
CA ALA A 400 -29.42 54.58 -3.17
C ALA A 400 -28.71 53.63 -2.18
N PHE A 401 -27.49 53.95 -1.76
CA PHE A 401 -26.76 53.17 -0.76
C PHE A 401 -27.49 53.12 0.59
N ILE A 402 -28.04 54.25 1.03
CA ILE A 402 -28.81 54.37 2.28
C ILE A 402 -30.16 53.63 2.17
N GLN A 403 -30.86 53.73 1.03
CA GLN A 403 -32.09 52.98 0.79
C GLN A 403 -31.86 51.46 0.78
N GLY A 404 -30.75 50.99 0.19
CA GLY A 404 -30.35 49.58 0.19
C GLY A 404 -29.83 49.05 1.54
N LEU A 405 -29.72 49.88 2.58
CA LEU A 405 -29.19 49.46 3.88
C LEU A 405 -30.09 48.42 4.59
N GLN A 406 -31.41 48.59 4.49
CA GLN A 406 -32.39 47.66 5.08
C GLN A 406 -32.27 46.25 4.48
N GLU A 407 -31.95 46.15 3.18
CA GLU A 407 -31.74 44.84 2.54
C GLU A 407 -30.46 44.17 3.05
N LYS A 408 -29.38 44.94 3.24
CA LYS A 408 -28.12 44.43 3.81
C LYS A 408 -28.30 43.94 5.24
N ASP A 409 -29.08 44.66 6.05
CA ASP A 409 -29.43 44.25 7.42
C ASP A 409 -30.16 42.90 7.43
N VAL A 410 -31.20 42.75 6.59
CA VAL A 410 -31.97 41.50 6.47
C VAL A 410 -31.11 40.36 5.92
N ARG A 411 -30.24 40.62 4.93
CA ARG A 411 -29.30 39.63 4.39
C ARG A 411 -28.31 39.14 5.47
N ARG A 412 -27.77 40.04 6.30
CA ARG A 412 -26.86 39.69 7.41
C ARG A 412 -27.56 38.91 8.51
N GLU A 413 -28.72 39.36 8.95
CA GLU A 413 -29.54 38.67 9.96
C GLU A 413 -29.95 37.25 9.51
N LYS A 414 -30.26 37.08 8.21
CA LYS A 414 -30.48 35.76 7.62
C LYS A 414 -29.21 34.92 7.59
N ALA A 415 -28.08 35.49 7.17
CA ALA A 415 -26.80 34.78 7.07
C ALA A 415 -26.34 34.24 8.44
N GLU A 416 -26.41 35.07 9.49
CA GLU A 416 -26.12 34.69 10.88
C GLU A 416 -27.07 33.60 11.39
N SER A 417 -28.36 33.68 11.02
CA SER A 417 -29.34 32.65 11.37
C SER A 417 -29.03 31.30 10.72
N SER A 418 -28.51 31.29 9.48
CA SER A 418 -28.08 30.07 8.79
C SER A 418 -26.71 29.55 9.22
N SER A 419 -25.83 30.37 9.81
CA SER A 419 -24.54 29.93 10.35
C SER A 419 -24.59 29.47 11.81
N ASN A 420 -25.77 29.51 12.45
CA ASN A 420 -26.03 28.91 13.76
C ASN A 420 -26.41 27.42 13.67
N GLU A 421 -26.63 26.90 12.47
CA GLU A 421 -26.36 25.48 12.22
C GLU A 421 -24.84 25.32 12.20
N ASP A 422 -24.31 24.72 13.27
CA ASP A 422 -22.90 24.32 13.42
C ASP A 422 -22.43 23.67 12.11
N PRO A 423 -21.33 24.11 11.45
CA PRO A 423 -20.98 23.66 10.12
C PRO A 423 -20.74 22.15 10.16
N MET A 424 -21.74 21.38 9.68
CA MET A 424 -21.81 19.93 9.86
C MET A 424 -20.45 19.30 9.52
N GLU A 425 -19.68 18.90 10.54
CA GLU A 425 -18.54 18.01 10.35
C GLU A 425 -19.13 16.77 9.66
N ILE A 426 -18.87 16.63 8.36
CA ILE A 426 -19.49 15.61 7.50
C ILE A 426 -19.05 14.27 8.06
N SER A 427 -19.90 13.69 8.90
CA SER A 427 -19.56 12.65 9.89
C SER A 427 -18.75 11.54 9.23
N GLN A 428 -17.41 11.66 9.33
CA GLN A 428 -16.53 10.78 8.58
C GLN A 428 -16.80 9.36 9.05
N ASN A 429 -17.00 8.42 8.12
CA ASN A 429 -17.15 7.02 8.47
C ASN A 429 -15.77 6.47 8.86
N LEU A 430 -15.32 6.78 10.08
CA LEU A 430 -14.00 6.44 10.60
C LEU A 430 -13.78 4.93 10.62
N GLY A 431 -14.83 4.13 10.85
CA GLY A 431 -14.79 2.68 10.69
C GLY A 431 -14.41 2.27 9.26
N ARG A 432 -15.08 2.81 8.23
CA ARG A 432 -14.72 2.57 6.82
C ARG A 432 -13.32 3.09 6.47
N LYS A 433 -12.94 4.26 6.99
CA LYS A 433 -11.61 4.87 6.76
C LYS A 433 -10.51 3.97 7.34
N LEU A 434 -10.68 3.52 8.59
CA LEU A 434 -9.82 2.55 9.27
C LEU A 434 -9.75 1.23 8.48
N SER A 435 -10.88 0.72 7.98
CA SER A 435 -10.88 -0.46 7.11
C SER A 435 -10.05 -0.28 5.85
N VAL A 436 -10.28 0.78 5.08
CA VAL A 436 -9.56 1.00 3.82
C VAL A 436 -8.05 1.14 4.06
N LEU A 437 -7.63 1.80 5.15
CA LEU A 437 -6.21 1.97 5.49
C LEU A 437 -5.51 0.65 5.88
N PHE A 438 -6.23 -0.33 6.46
CA PHE A 438 -5.65 -1.61 6.88
C PHE A 438 -5.85 -2.78 5.89
N THR A 439 -6.73 -2.64 4.89
CA THR A 439 -7.05 -3.72 3.94
C THR A 439 -6.84 -3.39 2.45
N ASP A 440 -6.44 -2.16 2.12
CA ASP A 440 -6.49 -1.61 0.74
C ASP A 440 -7.92 -1.68 0.13
N GLY A 441 -8.95 -1.67 0.97
CA GLY A 441 -10.34 -1.85 0.53
C GLY A 441 -10.78 -3.31 0.32
N LYS A 442 -9.95 -4.30 0.69
CA LYS A 442 -10.33 -5.72 0.76
C LYS A 442 -11.18 -6.02 2.00
N ASN A 443 -11.74 -7.23 2.08
CA ASN A 443 -12.58 -7.66 3.22
C ASN A 443 -11.78 -7.91 4.52
N TYR A 444 -10.48 -8.17 4.42
CA TYR A 444 -9.63 -8.58 5.55
C TYR A 444 -8.18 -8.06 5.40
N MET A 445 -7.45 -8.04 6.51
CA MET A 445 -6.06 -7.58 6.57
C MET A 445 -5.09 -8.56 5.90
N ASN A 446 -4.01 -8.05 5.30
CA ASN A 446 -3.02 -8.90 4.65
C ASN A 446 -2.05 -9.54 5.67
N ASP A 447 -2.26 -10.83 5.98
CA ASP A 447 -1.39 -11.68 6.84
C ASP A 447 0.12 -11.56 6.54
N SER A 448 0.49 -11.19 5.30
CA SER A 448 1.89 -11.07 4.88
C SER A 448 2.51 -9.68 5.09
N LEU A 449 1.80 -8.72 5.67
CA LEU A 449 2.38 -7.43 6.08
C LEU A 449 2.96 -7.51 7.50
N LEU A 450 4.11 -6.88 7.68
CA LEU A 450 4.71 -6.62 8.99
C LEU A 450 4.28 -5.23 9.49
N TYR A 451 4.27 -5.03 10.80
CA TYR A 451 3.92 -3.75 11.40
C TYR A 451 5.05 -3.22 12.28
N ILE A 452 5.37 -1.94 12.12
CA ILE A 452 6.19 -1.18 13.04
C ILE A 452 5.25 -0.30 13.85
N LEU A 453 5.20 -0.49 15.17
CA LEU A 453 4.42 0.39 16.05
C LEU A 453 5.31 1.54 16.54
N VAL A 454 4.82 2.76 16.50
CA VAL A 454 5.41 3.93 17.17
C VAL A 454 4.40 4.42 18.20
N THR A 455 4.76 4.44 19.48
CA THR A 455 3.80 4.68 20.56
C THR A 455 4.40 5.54 21.68
N ASN A 456 3.53 6.26 22.38
CA ASN A 456 3.83 6.91 23.66
C ASN A 456 3.00 6.27 24.79
N SER A 457 3.01 6.89 25.97
CA SER A 457 2.44 6.32 27.19
C SER A 457 0.93 6.07 27.06
N CYS A 458 0.54 4.83 27.35
CA CYS A 458 -0.85 4.37 27.28
C CYS A 458 -1.50 4.39 28.67
N GLY A 459 -2.69 4.99 28.77
CA GLY A 459 -3.49 5.00 29.98
C GLY A 459 -4.02 3.61 30.36
N LYS A 460 -4.41 3.44 31.62
CA LYS A 460 -4.94 2.17 32.15
C LYS A 460 -6.24 1.70 31.50
N GLU A 461 -6.98 2.60 30.86
CA GLU A 461 -8.16 2.26 30.06
C GLU A 461 -7.76 1.86 28.63
N ASP A 462 -6.82 2.59 28.02
CA ASP A 462 -6.25 2.31 26.70
C ASP A 462 -5.68 0.89 26.64
N LEU A 463 -4.91 0.49 27.68
CA LEU A 463 -4.34 -0.85 27.85
C LEU A 463 -5.37 -1.98 27.96
N LYS A 464 -6.67 -1.69 28.10
CA LYS A 464 -7.75 -2.70 27.99
C LYS A 464 -8.15 -2.98 26.53
N SER A 465 -7.81 -2.06 25.62
CA SER A 465 -8.23 -2.00 24.21
C SER A 465 -7.07 -2.19 23.23
N ILE A 466 -6.04 -2.95 23.62
CA ILE A 466 -4.85 -3.23 22.79
C ILE A 466 -4.86 -4.65 22.19
N ASN A 467 -5.99 -5.35 22.26
CA ASN A 467 -6.05 -6.79 21.95
C ASN A 467 -5.78 -7.06 20.46
N PHE A 468 -6.08 -6.10 19.58
CA PHE A 468 -5.66 -6.11 18.18
C PHE A 468 -4.14 -6.14 17.99
N LEU A 469 -3.34 -5.46 18.84
CA LEU A 469 -1.88 -5.48 18.76
C LEU A 469 -1.31 -6.87 19.10
N MET A 470 -1.96 -7.61 20.01
CA MET A 470 -1.63 -9.01 20.35
C MET A 470 -1.99 -10.02 19.24
N ARG A 471 -2.48 -9.52 18.08
CA ARG A 471 -2.90 -10.32 16.93
C ARG A 471 -2.39 -9.76 15.60
N MET A 472 -1.62 -8.68 15.64
CA MET A 472 -0.93 -8.12 14.48
C MET A 472 0.50 -8.66 14.40
N ASN A 473 1.01 -8.77 13.18
CA ASN A 473 2.37 -9.23 12.90
C ASN A 473 3.39 -8.11 13.17
N ILE A 474 3.59 -7.77 14.45
CA ILE A 474 4.45 -6.65 14.88
C ILE A 474 5.92 -7.07 14.84
N PHE A 475 6.67 -6.47 13.92
CA PHE A 475 8.10 -6.69 13.75
C PHE A 475 8.91 -5.99 14.84
N CYS A 476 8.63 -4.71 15.08
CA CYS A 476 9.24 -3.96 16.16
C CYS A 476 8.34 -2.83 16.69
N VAL A 477 8.70 -2.31 17.86
CA VAL A 477 8.03 -1.19 18.52
C VAL A 477 9.06 -0.11 18.86
N PHE A 478 8.80 1.13 18.45
CA PHE A 478 9.50 2.33 18.89
C PHE A 478 8.68 2.95 20.02
N ASP A 479 9.11 2.69 21.26
CA ASP A 479 8.35 3.01 22.46
C ASP A 479 8.97 4.20 23.21
N PHE A 480 8.20 5.27 23.38
CA PHE A 480 8.63 6.48 24.06
C PHE A 480 8.22 6.53 25.55
N ASP A 481 7.47 5.55 26.05
CA ASP A 481 7.04 5.47 27.44
C ASP A 481 8.13 4.87 28.35
N GLU A 482 8.70 5.70 29.23
CA GLU A 482 9.76 5.32 30.18
C GLU A 482 9.31 4.27 31.22
N ASP A 483 8.01 4.24 31.55
CA ASP A 483 7.39 3.30 32.49
C ASP A 483 6.79 2.08 31.77
N SER A 484 6.97 1.95 30.45
CA SER A 484 6.33 0.91 29.64
C SER A 484 6.64 -0.52 30.12
N ASN A 485 7.84 -0.77 30.66
CA ASN A 485 8.18 -2.07 31.24
C ASN A 485 7.49 -2.37 32.58
N VAL A 486 7.07 -1.35 33.32
CA VAL A 486 6.49 -1.48 34.66
C VAL A 486 4.96 -1.46 34.62
N SER A 487 4.37 -0.57 33.82
CA SER A 487 2.91 -0.36 33.78
C SER A 487 2.31 0.06 32.44
N GLY A 488 3.12 0.33 31.41
CA GLY A 488 2.64 0.69 30.07
C GLY A 488 2.51 -0.49 29.11
N LEU A 489 2.76 -0.26 27.82
CA LEU A 489 2.41 -1.20 26.76
C LEU A 489 3.26 -2.47 26.78
N TYR A 490 4.58 -2.37 26.99
CA TYR A 490 5.48 -3.54 27.03
C TYR A 490 5.14 -4.47 28.18
N ALA A 491 4.79 -3.91 29.34
CA ALA A 491 4.41 -4.67 30.54
C ALA A 491 3.30 -5.68 30.25
N LYS A 492 2.32 -5.29 29.43
CA LYS A 492 1.20 -6.15 29.02
C LYS A 492 1.47 -6.97 27.76
N TYR A 493 2.24 -6.47 26.80
CA TYR A 493 2.57 -7.22 25.58
C TYR A 493 3.38 -8.49 25.89
N LYS A 494 4.36 -8.39 26.81
CA LYS A 494 5.19 -9.53 27.25
C LYS A 494 4.46 -10.57 28.12
N GLU A 495 3.19 -10.33 28.49
CA GLU A 495 2.31 -11.35 29.10
C GLU A 495 1.74 -12.31 28.05
N HIS A 496 1.76 -11.89 26.77
CA HIS A 496 1.17 -12.64 25.65
C HIS A 496 2.19 -13.09 24.60
N HIS A 497 3.33 -12.41 24.47
CA HIS A 497 4.36 -12.67 23.46
C HIS A 497 5.79 -12.66 24.02
N GLU A 498 6.67 -13.49 23.44
CA GLU A 498 8.10 -13.51 23.73
C GLU A 498 8.80 -12.38 22.95
N THR A 499 9.52 -11.52 23.66
CA THR A 499 10.03 -10.24 23.13
C THR A 499 11.51 -10.02 23.45
N ARG A 500 12.20 -9.24 22.62
CA ARG A 500 13.56 -8.78 22.91
C ARG A 500 13.59 -7.28 23.17
N SER A 501 14.02 -6.88 24.37
CA SER A 501 14.18 -5.48 24.75
C SER A 501 15.51 -4.90 24.25
N HIS A 502 15.46 -3.78 23.55
CA HIS A 502 16.60 -3.03 23.04
C HIS A 502 16.48 -1.54 23.37
N PHE A 503 17.61 -0.83 23.33
CA PHE A 503 17.68 0.62 23.24
C PHE A 503 18.17 1.01 21.84
N LEU A 504 17.96 2.27 21.43
CA LEU A 504 18.35 2.76 20.09
C LEU A 504 19.85 2.53 19.77
N GLN A 505 20.68 2.57 20.79
CA GLN A 505 22.12 2.35 20.76
C GLN A 505 22.48 0.93 20.30
N ASN A 506 21.63 -0.07 20.55
CA ASN A 506 21.88 -1.45 20.11
C ASN A 506 21.83 -1.60 18.58
N TYR A 507 21.15 -0.68 17.89
CA TYR A 507 21.07 -0.61 16.42
C TYR A 507 22.27 0.11 15.77
N SER A 508 23.36 0.39 16.51
CA SER A 508 24.48 1.18 16.02
C SER A 508 25.47 0.45 15.10
N ASN A 509 25.47 -0.90 15.12
CA ASN A 509 26.43 -1.84 14.51
C ASN A 509 27.91 -1.41 14.65
N GLU A 510 28.30 -0.98 15.85
CA GLU A 510 29.68 -0.53 16.13
C GLU A 510 30.74 -1.65 16.00
N SER A 511 30.32 -2.92 16.11
CA SER A 511 31.12 -4.12 15.83
C SER A 511 31.36 -4.41 14.34
N LYS A 512 30.65 -3.74 13.42
CA LYS A 512 30.72 -3.95 11.96
C LYS A 512 30.45 -5.40 11.54
N MET A 513 29.48 -6.04 12.20
CA MET A 513 28.97 -7.35 11.82
C MET A 513 28.25 -7.25 10.46
N SER A 514 28.24 -8.31 9.67
CA SER A 514 27.42 -8.33 8.44
C SER A 514 25.92 -8.25 8.78
N THR A 515 25.11 -7.78 7.84
CA THR A 515 23.66 -7.57 8.04
C THR A 515 22.97 -8.80 8.62
N THR A 516 23.29 -10.02 8.15
CA THR A 516 22.72 -11.28 8.64
C THR A 516 23.21 -11.66 10.04
N GLU A 517 24.49 -11.47 10.35
CA GLU A 517 25.02 -11.67 11.70
C GLU A 517 24.41 -10.68 12.70
N PHE A 518 24.24 -9.42 12.30
CA PHE A 518 23.68 -8.37 13.14
C PHE A 518 22.17 -8.54 13.35
N GLN A 519 21.43 -8.93 12.31
CA GLN A 519 20.03 -9.35 12.38
C GLN A 519 19.83 -10.51 13.36
N LYS A 520 20.74 -11.51 13.35
CA LYS A 520 20.74 -12.65 14.28
C LYS A 520 21.18 -12.28 15.71
N HIS A 521 22.10 -11.33 15.86
CA HIS A 521 22.50 -10.77 17.15
C HIS A 521 21.33 -10.07 17.84
N LEU A 522 20.61 -9.21 17.11
CA LEU A 522 19.38 -8.59 17.59
C LEU A 522 18.29 -9.65 17.81
N GLY A 523 18.14 -10.62 16.91
CA GLY A 523 17.09 -11.65 16.95
C GLY A 523 15.81 -11.22 16.27
N LEU A 524 15.93 -10.45 15.19
CA LEU A 524 14.80 -10.01 14.39
C LEU A 524 14.18 -11.22 13.69
N PHE A 525 12.85 -11.20 13.50
CA PHE A 525 12.02 -12.30 12.99
C PHE A 525 11.92 -13.55 13.89
N ASP A 526 12.83 -13.77 14.85
CA ASP A 526 12.61 -14.76 15.94
C ASP A 526 11.58 -14.25 16.95
N HIS A 527 11.62 -12.95 17.28
CA HIS A 527 10.80 -12.28 18.28
C HIS A 527 10.49 -10.83 17.86
N THR A 528 9.46 -10.22 18.44
CA THR A 528 9.21 -8.77 18.30
C THR A 528 10.31 -7.99 19.03
N SER A 529 10.97 -7.07 18.32
CA SER A 529 11.99 -6.17 18.87
C SER A 529 11.34 -4.96 19.54
N TRP A 530 11.53 -4.79 20.84
CA TRP A 530 10.97 -3.68 21.60
C TRP A 530 12.04 -2.64 21.91
N ILE A 531 11.96 -1.48 21.27
CA ILE A 531 12.99 -0.45 21.27
C ILE A 531 12.55 0.69 22.21
N PHE A 532 13.15 0.76 23.38
CA PHE A 532 12.91 1.83 24.35
C PHE A 532 13.60 3.11 23.89
N CYS A 533 12.85 3.96 23.19
CA CYS A 533 13.37 5.14 22.50
C CYS A 533 13.73 6.28 23.46
N ASN A 534 13.02 6.46 24.58
CA ASN A 534 13.47 7.36 25.65
C ASN A 534 14.34 6.64 26.71
N GLY A 535 14.59 5.33 26.60
CA GLY A 535 15.17 4.56 27.71
C GLY A 535 14.10 4.14 28.73
N ARG A 536 14.49 3.87 29.98
CA ARG A 536 13.58 3.26 30.98
C ARG A 536 13.78 3.80 32.40
N SER A 537 12.67 4.06 33.10
CA SER A 537 12.67 4.53 34.50
C SER A 537 13.23 3.49 35.48
N ASP A 538 12.95 2.21 35.25
CA ASP A 538 13.38 1.08 36.09
C ASP A 538 14.81 0.60 35.81
N PHE A 539 15.44 1.11 34.74
CA PHE A 539 16.74 0.62 34.28
C PHE A 539 17.90 1.28 35.04
N ARG A 540 18.77 0.45 35.63
CA ARG A 540 19.89 0.90 36.48
C ARG A 540 21.18 1.23 35.72
N GLY A 541 21.21 1.01 34.41
CA GLY A 541 22.34 1.40 33.54
C GLY A 541 22.28 2.86 33.10
N ASP A 542 22.99 3.18 32.02
CA ASP A 542 23.14 4.55 31.53
C ASP A 542 21.96 5.03 30.66
N GLU A 543 21.14 4.12 30.13
CA GLU A 543 19.97 4.43 29.27
C GLU A 543 18.73 4.85 30.05
N LYS A 544 18.89 5.97 30.77
CA LYS A 544 17.82 6.63 31.53
C LYS A 544 16.99 7.58 30.65
N PRO A 545 15.75 7.92 31.09
CA PRO A 545 14.96 8.96 30.45
C PRO A 545 15.63 10.33 30.51
N CYS A 546 15.30 11.18 29.53
CA CYS A 546 15.79 12.55 29.46
C CYS A 546 14.76 13.49 28.80
N ASP A 547 14.95 14.79 28.99
CA ASP A 547 14.15 15.84 28.35
C ASP A 547 14.29 15.83 26.81
N GLU A 548 13.32 16.44 26.11
CA GLU A 548 13.28 16.48 24.64
C GLU A 548 14.58 17.00 24.01
N ASP A 549 15.17 18.07 24.56
CA ASP A 549 16.30 18.75 23.92
C ASP A 549 17.62 17.97 24.15
N THR A 550 17.75 17.31 25.32
CA THR A 550 18.78 16.30 25.57
C THR A 550 18.57 15.05 24.72
N TRP A 551 17.34 14.61 24.51
CA TRP A 551 17.01 13.47 23.65
C TRP A 551 17.42 13.75 22.19
N ILE A 552 17.04 14.91 21.66
CA ILE A 552 17.40 15.35 20.30
C ILE A 552 18.92 15.42 20.13
N ARG A 553 19.64 15.90 21.15
CA ARG A 553 21.11 15.99 21.14
C ARG A 553 21.82 14.63 21.23
N THR A 554 21.22 13.62 21.87
CA THR A 554 21.94 12.37 22.22
C THR A 554 21.40 11.11 21.54
N LYS A 555 20.07 10.93 21.49
CA LYS A 555 19.38 9.71 21.04
C LYS A 555 18.92 9.77 19.58
N LYS A 556 18.56 10.95 19.03
CA LYS A 556 18.13 11.12 17.63
C LYS A 556 19.09 10.54 16.57
N LYS A 557 20.41 10.63 16.80
CA LYS A 557 21.42 10.04 15.91
C LYS A 557 21.36 8.50 15.83
N TYR A 558 20.88 7.85 16.89
CA TYR A 558 20.68 6.40 16.94
C TYR A 558 19.30 6.01 16.38
N LEU A 559 18.27 6.85 16.56
CA LEU A 559 16.99 6.73 15.86
C LEU A 559 17.18 6.65 14.34
N LYS A 560 17.90 7.60 13.73
CA LYS A 560 18.16 7.58 12.29
C LYS A 560 18.87 6.29 11.83
N LYS A 561 19.85 5.81 12.59
CA LYS A 561 20.52 4.53 12.31
C LYS A 561 19.54 3.35 12.35
N ALA A 562 18.72 3.27 13.40
CA ALA A 562 17.76 2.18 13.57
C ALA A 562 16.72 2.16 12.45
N ILE A 563 16.20 3.33 12.06
CA ILE A 563 15.17 3.45 11.01
C ILE A 563 15.75 3.12 9.63
N SER A 564 16.89 3.69 9.22
CA SER A 564 17.51 3.35 7.92
C SER A 564 17.93 1.87 7.86
N PHE A 565 18.52 1.30 8.92
CA PHE A 565 18.81 -0.14 8.97
C PHE A 565 17.54 -1.00 8.75
N ILE A 566 16.43 -0.65 9.41
CA ILE A 566 15.16 -1.36 9.25
C ILE A 566 14.57 -1.17 7.84
N CYS A 567 14.60 0.06 7.29
CA CYS A 567 13.95 0.41 6.01
C CYS A 567 14.76 0.07 4.75
N ASP A 568 16.08 -0.02 4.85
CA ASP A 568 16.99 -0.17 3.68
C ASP A 568 17.76 -1.50 3.67
N GLU A 569 18.08 -2.08 4.83
CA GLU A 569 18.79 -3.37 4.93
C GLU A 569 17.88 -4.57 5.25
N ILE A 570 16.82 -4.38 6.06
CA ILE A 570 16.07 -5.52 6.64
C ILE A 570 14.65 -5.69 6.06
N LEU A 571 13.84 -4.65 6.01
CA LEU A 571 12.44 -4.71 5.56
C LEU A 571 12.29 -4.12 4.15
N PRO A 572 11.87 -4.91 3.15
CA PRO A 572 11.52 -4.39 1.84
C PRO A 572 10.42 -3.32 1.92
N LYS A 573 10.51 -2.27 1.11
CA LYS A 573 9.43 -1.28 0.97
C LYS A 573 8.16 -2.00 0.44
N GLY A 574 6.98 -1.50 0.83
CA GLY A 574 5.72 -2.23 0.60
C GLY A 574 5.60 -3.62 1.24
N SER A 575 6.48 -3.99 2.20
CA SER A 575 6.32 -5.20 3.03
C SER A 575 5.83 -4.92 4.45
N PHE A 576 5.86 -3.67 4.88
CA PHE A 576 5.47 -3.25 6.22
C PHE A 576 4.69 -1.95 6.22
N VAL A 577 4.00 -1.70 7.34
CA VAL A 577 3.26 -0.46 7.63
C VAL A 577 3.75 0.10 8.96
N VAL A 578 3.97 1.41 9.03
CA VAL A 578 4.31 2.13 10.27
C VAL A 578 3.02 2.68 10.86
N LEU A 579 2.68 2.24 12.07
CA LEU A 579 1.50 2.62 12.82
C LEU A 579 1.90 3.54 13.97
N PHE A 580 1.52 4.82 13.90
CA PHE A 580 1.59 5.74 15.02
C PHE A 580 0.34 5.60 15.90
N LEU A 581 0.53 5.33 17.19
CA LEU A 581 -0.52 5.27 18.20
C LEU A 581 -0.26 6.37 19.24
N LEU A 582 -1.09 7.42 19.22
CA LEU A 582 -0.88 8.65 20.00
C LEU A 582 -1.89 8.72 21.16
N SER A 583 -1.59 8.00 22.23
CA SER A 583 -2.44 7.90 23.43
C SER A 583 -2.27 9.10 24.37
N SER A 584 -1.03 9.56 24.59
CA SER A 584 -0.71 10.70 25.47
C SER A 584 -0.24 11.95 24.71
N PRO A 585 -0.08 13.11 25.37
CA PRO A 585 0.38 14.34 24.73
C PRO A 585 1.71 14.16 23.98
N VAL A 586 1.77 14.71 22.77
CA VAL A 586 2.84 14.38 21.81
C VAL A 586 4.09 15.22 22.05
N GLU A 587 5.26 14.57 21.97
CA GLU A 587 6.59 15.14 22.19
C GLU A 587 7.37 15.25 20.86
N LYS A 588 8.37 16.15 20.80
CA LYS A 588 9.26 16.32 19.63
C LYS A 588 9.89 14.99 19.13
N PRO A 589 10.37 14.05 19.99
CA PRO A 589 10.98 12.79 19.53
C PRO A 589 10.05 11.89 18.69
N ILE A 590 8.74 11.94 18.94
CA ILE A 590 7.74 11.19 18.16
C ILE A 590 7.57 11.80 16.77
N VAL A 591 7.60 13.14 16.68
CA VAL A 591 7.56 13.86 15.40
C VAL A 591 8.87 13.65 14.63
N ASP A 592 10.02 13.64 15.30
CA ASP A 592 11.30 13.29 14.68
C ASP A 592 11.29 11.86 14.11
N THR A 593 10.68 10.91 14.84
CA THR A 593 10.46 9.54 14.37
C THR A 593 9.57 9.50 13.12
N PHE A 594 8.50 10.30 13.10
CA PHE A 594 7.67 10.48 11.91
C PHE A 594 8.45 11.04 10.72
N GLN A 595 9.22 12.11 10.90
CA GLN A 595 10.00 12.75 9.83
C GLN A 595 11.04 11.79 9.24
N GLU A 596 11.67 10.97 10.07
CA GLU A 596 12.64 9.96 9.66
C GLU A 596 11.98 8.83 8.83
N PHE A 597 10.89 8.23 9.33
CA PHE A 597 10.15 7.22 8.55
C PHE A 597 9.58 7.78 7.24
N TYR A 598 8.97 8.96 7.26
CA TYR A 598 8.44 9.63 6.08
C TYR A 598 9.54 9.87 5.01
N THR A 599 10.76 10.17 5.44
CA THR A 599 11.93 10.34 4.55
C THR A 599 12.35 9.01 3.94
N GLU A 600 12.69 8.00 4.74
CA GLU A 600 13.24 6.73 4.23
C GLU A 600 12.18 5.88 3.48
N MET A 601 10.89 6.10 3.73
CA MET A 601 9.78 5.47 3.00
C MET A 601 9.30 6.27 1.78
N ASN A 602 9.93 7.41 1.46
CA ASN A 602 9.56 8.31 0.35
C ASN A 602 8.12 8.88 0.40
N GLY A 603 7.47 8.94 1.57
CA GLY A 603 6.13 9.52 1.71
C GLY A 603 5.25 8.87 2.78
N MET A 604 3.95 9.12 2.66
CA MET A 604 2.92 8.69 3.62
C MET A 604 2.28 7.33 3.31
N ASP A 605 2.62 6.67 2.19
CA ASP A 605 1.75 5.63 1.64
C ASP A 605 1.62 4.35 2.49
N TYR A 606 2.58 4.13 3.39
CA TYR A 606 2.62 3.04 4.36
C TYR A 606 2.66 3.52 5.81
N ILE A 607 2.26 4.78 6.07
CA ILE A 607 2.18 5.36 7.41
C ILE A 607 0.71 5.59 7.76
N ILE A 608 0.29 5.08 8.92
CA ILE A 608 -1.05 5.24 9.50
C ILE A 608 -0.89 5.90 10.87
N CYS A 609 -1.75 6.86 11.22
CA CYS A 609 -1.80 7.44 12.56
C CYS A 609 -3.18 7.22 13.21
N ILE A 610 -3.20 6.88 14.50
CA ILE A 610 -4.40 6.68 15.31
C ILE A 610 -4.28 7.51 16.59
N ALA A 611 -5.27 8.36 16.84
CA ALA A 611 -5.34 9.23 18.02
C ALA A 611 -6.79 9.35 18.52
N GLU A 612 -7.09 8.93 19.75
CA GLU A 612 -8.43 9.15 20.34
C GLU A 612 -8.63 10.65 20.64
N SER A 613 -7.59 11.36 21.08
CA SER A 613 -7.64 12.82 21.31
C SER A 613 -7.36 13.61 20.03
N LYS A 614 -8.30 14.50 19.67
CA LYS A 614 -8.14 15.48 18.58
C LYS A 614 -7.00 16.48 18.89
N GLU A 615 -6.82 16.87 20.16
CA GLU A 615 -5.73 17.73 20.61
C GLU A 615 -4.34 17.08 20.43
N ASN A 616 -4.19 15.80 20.80
CA ASN A 616 -2.93 15.07 20.60
C ASN A 616 -2.58 14.99 19.11
N TYR A 617 -3.59 14.74 18.25
CA TYR A 617 -3.43 14.73 16.81
C TYR A 617 -3.06 16.10 16.26
N GLU A 618 -3.76 17.17 16.63
CA GLU A 618 -3.50 18.53 16.16
C GLU A 618 -2.11 19.01 16.58
N LYS A 619 -1.65 18.68 17.79
CA LYS A 619 -0.27 18.94 18.25
C LYS A 619 0.76 18.20 17.39
N TRP A 620 0.53 16.91 17.09
CA TRP A 620 1.41 16.13 16.22
C TRP A 620 1.42 16.66 14.78
N ALA A 621 0.25 16.87 14.19
CA ALA A 621 0.09 17.32 12.82
C ALA A 621 0.71 18.71 12.59
N ASN A 622 0.52 19.64 13.54
CA ASN A 622 1.11 20.99 13.44
C ASN A 622 2.64 21.00 13.52
N LEU A 623 3.27 19.98 14.10
CA LEU A 623 4.73 19.80 14.09
C LEU A 623 5.21 18.98 12.88
N ALA A 624 4.44 17.96 12.49
CA ALA A 624 4.68 17.14 11.30
C ALA A 624 4.50 17.89 9.97
N GLN A 625 3.75 19.01 9.96
CA GLN A 625 3.49 19.81 8.75
C GLN A 625 4.75 20.43 8.11
N ALA A 626 5.90 20.38 8.80
CA ALA A 626 7.19 20.75 8.25
C ALA A 626 7.64 19.83 7.09
N SER A 627 7.14 18.59 7.05
CA SER A 627 7.54 17.55 6.07
C SER A 627 6.40 17.10 5.15
N CYS A 628 5.15 17.11 5.63
CA CYS A 628 3.97 16.66 4.87
C CYS A 628 2.82 17.69 4.98
N SER A 629 1.83 17.68 4.10
CA SER A 629 0.67 18.59 4.26
C SER A 629 -0.33 18.03 5.28
N ILE A 630 -0.98 18.91 6.05
CA ILE A 630 -2.01 18.51 7.03
C ILE A 630 -3.12 17.69 6.35
N GLU A 631 -3.51 18.01 5.12
CA GLU A 631 -4.52 17.27 4.35
C GLU A 631 -4.08 15.82 4.04
N THR A 632 -2.79 15.58 3.76
CA THR A 632 -2.27 14.21 3.56
C THR A 632 -2.13 13.46 4.88
N LEU A 633 -1.74 14.14 5.97
CA LEU A 633 -1.76 13.57 7.32
C LEU A 633 -3.18 13.15 7.71
N GLU A 634 -4.17 14.03 7.53
CA GLU A 634 -5.58 13.78 7.84
C GLU A 634 -6.15 12.59 7.06
N GLN A 635 -5.83 12.47 5.76
CA GLN A 635 -6.28 11.34 4.93
C GLN A 635 -5.77 9.99 5.47
N ARG A 636 -4.56 9.97 6.03
CA ARG A 636 -3.89 8.78 6.59
C ARG A 636 -4.09 8.60 8.10
N SER A 637 -4.92 9.44 8.73
CA SER A 637 -5.13 9.45 10.19
C SER A 637 -6.57 9.12 10.60
N ILE A 638 -6.70 8.36 11.70
CA ILE A 638 -7.95 8.11 12.41
C ILE A 638 -7.93 8.91 13.70
N VAL A 639 -8.79 9.94 13.77
CA VAL A 639 -8.80 10.95 14.83
C VAL A 639 -10.18 10.96 15.49
N GLY A 640 -10.25 11.00 16.82
CA GLY A 640 -11.52 11.04 17.56
C GLY A 640 -12.26 9.70 17.66
N MET A 641 -11.70 8.61 17.12
CA MET A 641 -12.25 7.25 17.28
C MET A 641 -11.70 6.61 18.55
N LYS A 642 -12.59 6.14 19.42
CA LYS A 642 -12.17 5.48 20.67
C LYS A 642 -11.30 4.26 20.43
N LEU A 643 -10.25 4.06 21.24
CA LEU A 643 -9.34 2.92 21.07
C LEU A 643 -10.08 1.57 21.24
N SER A 644 -11.10 1.50 22.09
CA SER A 644 -11.99 0.33 22.21
C SER A 644 -12.80 0.05 20.94
N HIS A 645 -13.17 1.09 20.19
CA HIS A 645 -13.81 0.94 18.87
C HIS A 645 -12.78 0.56 17.81
N VAL A 646 -11.55 1.09 17.86
CA VAL A 646 -10.45 0.71 16.97
C VAL A 646 -10.11 -0.76 17.13
N ASP A 647 -9.92 -1.25 18.36
CA ASP A 647 -9.67 -2.67 18.69
C ASP A 647 -10.74 -3.59 18.10
N ALA A 648 -12.01 -3.33 18.44
CA ALA A 648 -13.14 -4.10 17.93
C ALA A 648 -13.27 -4.04 16.40
N THR A 649 -12.90 -2.91 15.77
CA THR A 649 -13.01 -2.74 14.32
C THR A 649 -11.88 -3.47 13.59
N ILE A 650 -10.62 -3.34 14.03
CA ILE A 650 -9.46 -4.05 13.47
C ILE A 650 -9.63 -5.57 13.66
N GLN A 651 -10.04 -6.03 14.84
CA GLN A 651 -10.17 -7.47 15.11
C GLN A 651 -11.26 -8.16 14.28
N ASN A 652 -12.26 -7.42 13.79
CA ASN A 652 -13.22 -7.96 12.84
C ASN A 652 -12.60 -8.18 11.44
N MET A 653 -11.63 -7.34 11.04
CA MET A 653 -10.90 -7.43 9.76
C MET A 653 -9.77 -8.47 9.74
N LEU A 654 -9.33 -8.98 10.89
CA LEU A 654 -8.39 -10.09 10.93
C LEU A 654 -9.05 -11.34 10.30
N PRO A 655 -8.40 -12.05 9.35
CA PRO A 655 -9.03 -13.15 8.62
C PRO A 655 -9.35 -14.37 9.51
N SER A 656 -8.63 -14.53 10.61
CA SER A 656 -8.94 -15.48 11.68
C SER A 656 -9.78 -14.86 12.80
N ALA A 657 -10.60 -15.67 13.44
CA ALA A 657 -11.22 -15.37 14.73
C ALA A 657 -10.19 -15.50 15.88
N ILE A 658 -10.59 -15.14 17.11
CA ILE A 658 -9.87 -15.59 18.30
C ILE A 658 -10.30 -17.05 18.53
N CYS A 659 -9.35 -17.98 18.45
CA CYS A 659 -9.54 -19.37 18.88
C CYS A 659 -8.38 -19.74 19.81
N PRO A 660 -8.62 -20.27 21.03
CA PRO A 660 -7.56 -20.88 21.82
C PRO A 660 -7.05 -22.10 21.06
N ARG A 661 -5.73 -22.23 20.89
CA ARG A 661 -5.13 -23.39 20.20
C ARG A 661 -4.94 -24.55 21.17
N HIS A 662 -5.19 -25.77 20.72
CA HIS A 662 -5.20 -26.95 21.60
C HIS A 662 -4.18 -28.03 21.19
N LEU A 663 -3.52 -28.61 22.20
CA LEU A 663 -2.67 -29.80 22.07
C LEU A 663 -3.33 -31.01 22.73
N PRO A 664 -3.13 -32.23 22.22
CA PRO A 664 -3.52 -33.45 22.92
C PRO A 664 -2.61 -33.71 24.14
N VAL A 665 -3.18 -34.35 25.16
CA VAL A 665 -2.50 -34.80 26.40
C VAL A 665 -2.69 -36.31 26.61
N SER A 666 -1.81 -36.93 27.42
CA SER A 666 -1.81 -38.37 27.73
C SER A 666 -3.14 -38.96 28.19
N THR A 667 -3.98 -38.15 28.83
CA THR A 667 -5.33 -38.50 29.30
C THR A 667 -6.38 -38.59 28.18
N ARG A 668 -6.02 -38.29 26.93
CA ARG A 668 -6.92 -38.06 25.77
C ARG A 668 -7.83 -36.84 25.90
N GLY A 669 -7.53 -35.94 26.83
CA GLY A 669 -8.07 -34.58 26.83
C GLY A 669 -7.33 -33.65 25.85
N LEU A 670 -7.63 -32.36 25.96
CA LEU A 670 -6.92 -31.27 25.30
C LEU A 670 -6.43 -30.27 26.35
N CYS A 671 -5.23 -29.71 26.16
CA CYS A 671 -4.74 -28.54 26.90
C CYS A 671 -4.63 -27.32 25.97
N VAL A 672 -4.79 -26.12 26.52
CA VAL A 672 -4.60 -24.86 25.77
C VAL A 672 -3.10 -24.55 25.65
N LEU A 673 -2.66 -24.13 24.48
CA LEU A 673 -1.33 -23.57 24.22
C LEU A 673 -1.43 -22.05 24.03
N PRO A 674 -0.99 -21.23 25.02
CA PRO A 674 -0.85 -19.79 24.86
C PRO A 674 0.26 -19.42 23.89
N THR A 675 0.10 -18.32 23.16
CA THR A 675 1.06 -17.82 22.17
C THR A 675 2.48 -17.69 22.72
N LEU A 676 2.63 -17.10 23.91
CA LEU A 676 3.90 -16.98 24.63
C LEU A 676 4.65 -18.31 24.81
N GLU A 677 3.94 -19.41 25.07
CA GLU A 677 4.56 -20.72 25.28
C GLU A 677 4.92 -21.41 23.95
N GLU A 678 4.19 -21.11 22.87
CA GLU A 678 4.55 -21.53 21.50
C GLU A 678 5.78 -20.77 20.98
N GLU A 679 5.84 -19.46 21.20
CA GLU A 679 6.95 -18.59 20.77
C GLU A 679 8.26 -18.94 21.52
N LYS A 680 8.18 -19.36 22.79
CA LYS A 680 9.31 -19.95 23.54
C LYS A 680 9.85 -21.26 22.95
N MET A 681 9.14 -21.86 21.99
CA MET A 681 9.54 -23.08 21.27
C MET A 681 9.83 -22.81 19.79
N SER A 682 10.26 -21.57 19.47
CA SER A 682 10.42 -21.00 18.12
C SER A 682 11.11 -21.86 17.05
N SER A 683 11.97 -22.81 17.41
CA SER A 683 12.59 -23.76 16.46
C SER A 683 11.64 -24.86 15.93
N LEU A 684 10.38 -24.87 16.36
CA LEU A 684 9.36 -25.81 15.95
C LEU A 684 8.21 -25.10 15.22
N GLU A 685 7.67 -25.74 14.18
CA GLU A 685 6.38 -25.42 13.55
C GLU A 685 5.32 -26.31 14.22
N ILE A 686 4.73 -25.86 15.34
CA ILE A 686 3.81 -26.67 16.15
C ILE A 686 2.44 -26.81 15.47
N LEU A 687 1.98 -28.05 15.31
CA LEU A 687 0.70 -28.39 14.69
C LEU A 687 -0.33 -28.75 15.77
N CYS A 688 -1.31 -27.86 15.97
CA CYS A 688 -2.36 -28.03 16.97
C CYS A 688 -3.51 -28.92 16.48
N ALA A 689 -4.32 -29.47 17.40
CA ALA A 689 -5.44 -30.36 17.09
C ALA A 689 -6.51 -29.69 16.20
N ASP A 690 -6.69 -28.39 16.43
CA ASP A 690 -7.65 -27.43 15.87
C ASP A 690 -7.01 -26.47 14.84
N GLN A 691 -5.84 -26.81 14.31
CA GLN A 691 -5.13 -25.97 13.35
C GLN A 691 -6.03 -25.54 12.17
N CYS A 692 -6.06 -24.23 11.92
CA CYS A 692 -6.86 -23.56 10.89
C CYS A 692 -8.38 -23.50 11.15
N ASP A 693 -8.93 -24.09 12.22
CA ASP A 693 -10.35 -23.91 12.58
C ASP A 693 -10.70 -22.50 13.08
N ASP A 694 -9.67 -21.65 13.28
CA ASP A 694 -9.77 -20.21 13.49
C ASP A 694 -10.17 -19.41 12.24
N ILE A 695 -10.05 -19.98 11.03
CA ILE A 695 -10.25 -19.28 9.76
C ILE A 695 -11.74 -19.12 9.44
N LYS A 696 -12.17 -17.88 9.18
CA LYS A 696 -13.56 -17.52 8.81
C LYS A 696 -13.88 -17.96 7.37
N LEU A 697 -14.26 -19.23 7.17
CA LEU A 697 -14.50 -19.82 5.84
C LEU A 697 -15.47 -19.00 4.96
N ASP A 698 -16.54 -18.45 5.55
CA ASP A 698 -17.55 -17.66 4.84
C ASP A 698 -17.01 -16.34 4.25
N LEU A 699 -15.82 -15.90 4.68
CA LEU A 699 -15.15 -14.69 4.15
C LEU A 699 -14.09 -15.00 3.08
N LEU A 700 -13.66 -16.26 2.94
CA LEU A 700 -12.75 -16.69 1.88
C LEU A 700 -13.52 -16.78 0.56
N ASN A 701 -13.18 -15.94 -0.41
CA ASN A 701 -13.84 -16.01 -1.71
C ASN A 701 -13.26 -17.15 -2.56
N THR A 702 -14.02 -17.55 -3.58
CA THR A 702 -13.67 -18.69 -4.45
C THR A 702 -12.30 -18.53 -5.12
N LYS A 703 -11.84 -17.30 -5.39
CA LYS A 703 -10.53 -17.04 -6.01
C LYS A 703 -9.39 -17.27 -5.02
N GLU A 704 -9.55 -16.93 -3.75
CA GLU A 704 -8.56 -17.22 -2.70
C GLU A 704 -8.41 -18.72 -2.46
N ILE A 705 -9.52 -19.47 -2.42
CA ILE A 705 -9.51 -20.94 -2.30
C ILE A 705 -8.83 -21.57 -3.54
N GLN A 706 -9.13 -21.08 -4.74
CA GLN A 706 -8.46 -21.49 -5.98
C GLN A 706 -6.98 -21.12 -6.01
N GLU A 707 -6.59 -19.96 -5.48
CA GLU A 707 -5.19 -19.51 -5.41
C GLU A 707 -4.36 -20.38 -4.45
N ILE A 708 -4.95 -20.75 -3.30
CA ILE A 708 -4.34 -21.69 -2.34
C ILE A 708 -4.17 -23.08 -2.97
N GLU A 709 -5.18 -23.58 -3.68
CA GLU A 709 -5.11 -24.85 -4.42
C GLU A 709 -4.07 -24.80 -5.57
N ARG A 710 -4.08 -23.72 -6.37
CA ARG A 710 -3.18 -23.50 -7.51
C ARG A 710 -1.72 -23.39 -7.09
N THR A 711 -1.43 -22.63 -6.04
CA THR A 711 -0.05 -22.43 -5.56
C THR A 711 0.56 -23.72 -4.99
N PHE A 712 -0.24 -24.62 -4.43
CA PHE A 712 0.19 -25.97 -4.08
C PHE A 712 0.53 -26.82 -5.32
N TYR A 713 -0.39 -26.93 -6.29
CA TYR A 713 -0.17 -27.76 -7.48
C TYR A 713 0.91 -27.21 -8.45
N GLN A 714 1.35 -25.96 -8.26
CA GLN A 714 2.60 -25.42 -8.82
C GLN A 714 3.89 -26.05 -8.27
N GLY A 715 3.81 -27.00 -7.32
CA GLY A 715 4.98 -27.69 -6.76
C GLY A 715 5.58 -27.01 -5.52
N ARG A 716 4.85 -26.06 -4.90
CA ARG A 716 5.22 -25.50 -3.58
C ARG A 716 4.89 -26.49 -2.47
N LYS A 717 5.56 -26.39 -1.31
CA LYS A 717 5.25 -27.23 -0.12
C LYS A 717 3.78 -27.05 0.30
N VAL A 718 3.15 -28.15 0.71
CA VAL A 718 1.74 -28.15 1.14
C VAL A 718 1.57 -27.36 2.45
N SER A 719 0.54 -26.53 2.53
CA SER A 719 0.21 -25.76 3.75
C SER A 719 -0.87 -26.46 4.58
N TRP A 720 -0.95 -26.16 5.88
CA TRP A 720 -2.05 -26.63 6.73
C TRP A 720 -3.42 -26.13 6.25
N LYS A 721 -3.48 -24.92 5.66
CA LYS A 721 -4.70 -24.39 5.03
C LYS A 721 -5.18 -25.28 3.87
N ASN A 722 -4.30 -26.00 3.17
CA ASN A 722 -4.69 -26.93 2.09
C ASN A 722 -5.42 -28.17 2.65
N PHE A 723 -4.87 -28.79 3.69
CA PHE A 723 -5.49 -29.95 4.32
C PHE A 723 -6.80 -29.57 5.03
N TRP A 724 -6.84 -28.39 5.67
CA TRP A 724 -8.06 -27.85 6.26
C TRP A 724 -9.16 -27.60 5.22
N LEU A 725 -8.84 -26.94 4.09
CA LEU A 725 -9.81 -26.74 3.00
C LEU A 725 -10.28 -28.06 2.36
N ALA A 726 -9.49 -29.14 2.44
CA ALA A 726 -9.91 -30.48 2.04
C ALA A 726 -10.82 -31.13 3.10
N ASP A 727 -10.48 -31.05 4.40
CA ASP A 727 -11.33 -31.49 5.54
C ASP A 727 -12.71 -30.77 5.52
N LYS A 728 -12.79 -29.52 5.07
CA LYS A 728 -14.04 -28.75 4.86
C LYS A 728 -14.70 -28.97 3.47
N GLY A 729 -14.13 -29.82 2.61
CA GLY A 729 -14.62 -30.10 1.26
C GLY A 729 -14.51 -28.96 0.23
N SER A 730 -13.90 -27.82 0.60
CA SER A 730 -13.94 -26.57 -0.16
C SER A 730 -13.06 -26.56 -1.41
N CYS A 731 -11.85 -27.14 -1.36
CA CYS A 731 -11.05 -27.45 -2.56
C CYS A 731 -11.26 -28.91 -3.03
N GLY A 732 -11.94 -29.74 -2.23
CA GLY A 732 -11.93 -31.20 -2.36
C GLY A 732 -10.54 -31.79 -2.15
N ASP A 733 -10.41 -33.09 -2.29
CA ASP A 733 -9.34 -33.83 -1.63
C ASP A 733 -7.92 -33.44 -2.07
N VAL A 734 -7.00 -33.39 -1.10
CA VAL A 734 -5.56 -33.56 -1.35
C VAL A 734 -5.34 -35.05 -1.56
N ILE A 735 -4.83 -35.45 -2.72
CA ILE A 735 -4.68 -36.86 -3.07
C ILE A 735 -3.76 -37.55 -2.08
N GLU A 736 -4.34 -38.46 -1.31
CA GLU A 736 -3.60 -39.39 -0.47
C GLU A 736 -2.96 -40.47 -1.32
N ARG A 737 -1.72 -40.82 -0.96
CA ARG A 737 -0.93 -41.87 -1.62
C ARG A 737 -0.90 -43.14 -0.78
N GLU A 738 -0.76 -44.30 -1.40
CA GLU A 738 -0.71 -45.59 -0.67
C GLU A 738 0.40 -45.62 0.39
N ALA A 739 1.56 -45.03 0.06
CA ALA A 739 2.67 -44.86 0.98
C ALA A 739 2.33 -44.04 2.26
N CYS A 740 1.25 -43.24 2.26
CA CYS A 740 0.74 -42.61 3.47
C CYS A 740 0.22 -43.66 4.46
N GLU A 741 -0.53 -44.66 3.98
CA GLU A 741 -0.97 -45.78 4.82
C GLU A 741 0.22 -46.61 5.32
N GLU A 742 1.25 -46.81 4.51
CA GLU A 742 2.46 -47.54 4.91
C GLU A 742 3.19 -46.82 6.06
N VAL A 743 3.39 -45.50 5.95
CA VAL A 743 3.93 -44.67 7.05
C VAL A 743 3.01 -44.74 8.27
N HIS A 744 1.68 -44.71 8.11
CA HIS A 744 0.74 -44.87 9.22
C HIS A 744 0.85 -46.24 9.91
N LYS A 745 0.99 -47.34 9.16
CA LYS A 745 1.15 -48.71 9.67
C LYS A 745 2.45 -48.85 10.47
N ILE A 746 3.59 -48.41 9.93
CA ILE A 746 4.88 -48.45 10.64
C ILE A 746 4.85 -47.55 11.89
N LEU A 747 4.19 -46.38 11.81
CA LEU A 747 4.00 -45.49 12.97
C LEU A 747 3.15 -46.15 14.07
N ASP A 748 2.07 -46.86 13.73
CA ASP A 748 1.28 -47.60 14.73
C ASP A 748 2.06 -48.79 15.33
N ASP A 749 2.90 -49.48 14.55
CA ASP A 749 3.82 -50.50 15.06
C ASP A 749 4.87 -49.92 16.02
N ILE A 750 5.37 -48.69 15.78
CA ILE A 750 6.27 -47.98 16.69
C ILE A 750 5.56 -47.59 18.01
N LEU A 751 4.28 -47.20 17.93
CA LEU A 751 3.48 -46.76 19.07
C LEU A 751 2.96 -47.90 19.97
N HIS A 752 2.68 -49.07 19.38
CA HIS A 752 2.03 -50.19 20.06
C HIS A 752 2.91 -51.46 20.16
N GLY A 753 3.88 -51.64 19.27
CA GLY A 753 4.67 -52.88 19.14
C GLY A 753 5.59 -53.18 20.32
N ASN A 754 5.70 -54.45 20.69
CA ASN A 754 6.44 -54.93 21.88
C ASN A 754 7.96 -55.13 21.66
N ARG A 755 8.57 -54.39 20.73
CA ARG A 755 10.04 -54.41 20.51
C ARG A 755 10.77 -53.63 21.61
N ILE A 756 12.10 -53.74 21.68
CA ILE A 756 12.94 -52.97 22.62
C ILE A 756 12.74 -51.48 22.34
N ARG A 757 12.08 -50.77 23.26
CA ARG A 757 11.65 -49.37 23.08
C ARG A 757 12.76 -48.40 23.44
N TYR A 758 13.44 -47.85 22.43
CA TYR A 758 14.30 -46.67 22.59
C TYR A 758 13.46 -45.43 22.95
N SER A 759 14.05 -44.46 23.64
CA SER A 759 13.42 -43.17 23.93
C SER A 759 13.15 -42.33 22.67
N VAL A 760 13.91 -42.56 21.60
CA VAL A 760 13.73 -41.92 20.28
C VAL A 760 13.64 -43.01 19.21
N ALA A 761 12.53 -43.01 18.46
CA ALA A 761 12.35 -43.82 17.25
C ALA A 761 12.66 -43.00 15.99
N LYS A 762 12.95 -43.68 14.88
CA LYS A 762 13.07 -43.08 13.54
C LYS A 762 12.06 -43.72 12.58
N LEU A 763 11.67 -42.95 11.57
CA LEU A 763 10.90 -43.37 10.41
C LEU A 763 11.31 -42.48 9.24
N LYS A 764 11.83 -43.04 8.14
CA LYS A 764 12.36 -42.26 7.00
C LYS A 764 11.52 -42.45 5.72
N ILE A 765 10.94 -41.36 5.22
CA ILE A 765 10.33 -41.30 3.89
C ILE A 765 11.44 -40.90 2.89
N PHE A 766 11.89 -41.85 2.08
CA PHE A 766 12.75 -41.57 0.93
C PHE A 766 11.90 -41.38 -0.31
N HIS A 767 12.03 -40.25 -1.00
CA HIS A 767 11.13 -39.91 -2.10
C HIS A 767 11.83 -39.35 -3.34
N GLN A 768 11.33 -39.71 -4.53
CA GLN A 768 11.78 -39.09 -5.78
C GLN A 768 11.37 -37.60 -5.85
N PRO A 769 12.11 -36.75 -6.58
CA PRO A 769 11.72 -35.35 -6.81
C PRO A 769 10.32 -35.26 -7.41
N GLY A 770 9.42 -34.45 -6.83
CA GLY A 770 8.04 -34.29 -7.33
C GLY A 770 7.05 -35.43 -7.00
N SER A 771 7.50 -36.56 -6.43
CA SER A 771 6.65 -37.76 -6.16
C SER A 771 5.60 -37.62 -5.04
N GLY A 772 5.55 -36.47 -4.36
CA GLY A 772 4.63 -36.19 -3.25
C GLY A 772 5.15 -36.48 -1.84
N GLY A 773 6.42 -36.88 -1.65
CA GLY A 773 6.97 -37.29 -0.34
C GLY A 773 6.76 -36.30 0.83
N SER A 774 7.11 -35.02 0.66
CA SER A 774 6.85 -33.97 1.68
C SER A 774 5.35 -33.77 1.94
N THR A 775 4.50 -33.90 0.91
CA THR A 775 3.04 -33.86 1.08
C THR A 775 2.56 -35.01 1.96
N ILE A 776 3.02 -36.25 1.72
CA ILE A 776 2.71 -37.41 2.56
C ILE A 776 3.19 -37.20 3.99
N ALA A 777 4.43 -36.72 4.17
CA ALA A 777 5.00 -36.50 5.49
C ALA A 777 4.17 -35.48 6.32
N ARG A 778 3.75 -34.38 5.70
CA ARG A 778 2.84 -33.40 6.34
C ARG A 778 1.41 -33.95 6.49
N GLN A 779 0.92 -34.79 5.58
CA GLN A 779 -0.40 -35.43 5.67
C GLN A 779 -0.51 -36.41 6.85
N VAL A 780 0.57 -37.17 7.14
CA VAL A 780 0.66 -38.04 8.32
C VAL A 780 0.62 -37.22 9.62
N LEU A 781 1.33 -36.08 9.67
CA LEU A 781 1.23 -35.14 10.80
C LEU A 781 -0.19 -34.57 10.93
N TRP A 782 -0.81 -34.16 9.82
CA TRP A 782 -2.19 -33.65 9.80
C TRP A 782 -3.19 -34.65 10.38
N LYS A 783 -3.07 -35.93 10.01
CA LYS A 783 -3.92 -37.01 10.52
C LYS A 783 -3.68 -37.34 12.00
N ARG A 784 -2.42 -37.29 12.46
CA ARG A 784 -2.05 -37.66 13.84
C ARG A 784 -2.15 -36.54 14.87
N ARG A 785 -2.34 -35.27 14.47
CA ARG A 785 -2.38 -34.07 15.34
C ARG A 785 -3.37 -34.12 16.52
N LYS A 786 -4.33 -35.05 16.50
CA LYS A 786 -5.35 -35.25 17.54
C LYS A 786 -5.02 -36.41 18.51
N ASP A 787 -4.12 -37.30 18.11
CA ASP A 787 -3.67 -38.47 18.89
C ASP A 787 -2.27 -38.29 19.49
N LEU A 788 -1.43 -37.46 18.84
CA LEU A 788 -0.03 -37.20 19.15
C LEU A 788 0.26 -35.70 19.09
N ARG A 789 1.30 -35.26 19.79
CA ARG A 789 1.85 -33.90 19.63
C ARG A 789 2.72 -33.87 18.37
N CYS A 790 2.37 -33.02 17.41
CA CYS A 790 3.02 -32.95 16.10
C CYS A 790 3.73 -31.62 15.91
N ALA A 791 4.94 -31.63 15.34
CA ALA A 791 5.63 -30.42 14.91
C ALA A 791 6.59 -30.68 13.73
N VAL A 792 6.91 -29.64 12.96
CA VAL A 792 8.03 -29.68 11.99
C VAL A 792 9.25 -28.99 12.60
N VAL A 793 10.43 -29.57 12.44
CA VAL A 793 11.71 -29.01 12.91
C VAL A 793 12.21 -27.97 11.91
N LYS A 794 12.50 -26.76 12.40
CA LYS A 794 13.23 -25.73 11.64
C LYS A 794 14.73 -26.05 11.73
N SER A 795 15.29 -26.67 10.70
CA SER A 795 16.67 -27.22 10.71
C SER A 795 17.79 -26.18 10.81
N SER A 796 17.49 -24.88 10.62
CA SER A 796 18.45 -23.78 10.80
C SER A 796 18.75 -23.40 12.25
N TYR A 797 18.01 -23.94 13.22
CA TYR A 797 18.33 -23.81 14.64
C TYR A 797 19.33 -24.89 15.08
N PRO A 798 20.27 -24.56 16.01
CA PRO A 798 21.18 -25.54 16.60
C PRO A 798 20.44 -26.70 17.26
N ILE A 799 20.99 -27.91 17.15
CA ILE A 799 20.36 -29.15 17.61
C ILE A 799 19.97 -29.09 19.10
N ALA A 800 20.86 -28.60 19.97
CA ALA A 800 20.55 -28.44 21.40
C ALA A 800 19.34 -27.52 21.69
N THR A 801 19.09 -26.52 20.82
CA THR A 801 17.89 -25.67 20.89
C THR A 801 16.65 -26.46 20.46
N VAL A 802 16.73 -27.19 19.35
CA VAL A 802 15.64 -28.04 18.85
C VAL A 802 15.26 -29.11 19.86
N SER A 803 16.23 -29.82 20.45
CA SER A 803 16.00 -30.82 21.49
C SER A 803 15.36 -30.23 22.73
N LYS A 804 15.87 -29.08 23.22
CA LYS A 804 15.28 -28.37 24.36
C LYS A 804 13.81 -28.02 24.10
N HIS A 805 13.50 -27.45 22.94
CA HIS A 805 12.13 -27.09 22.57
C HIS A 805 11.23 -28.32 22.38
N ALA A 806 11.74 -29.40 21.78
CA ALA A 806 11.00 -30.66 21.63
C ALA A 806 10.68 -31.33 22.98
N VAL A 807 11.60 -31.28 23.94
CA VAL A 807 11.37 -31.81 25.30
C VAL A 807 10.40 -30.92 26.08
N ASN A 808 10.51 -29.60 25.98
CA ASN A 808 9.50 -28.68 26.52
C ASN A 808 8.11 -28.97 25.93
N PHE A 809 8.01 -29.11 24.61
CA PHE A 809 6.77 -29.42 23.89
C PHE A 809 6.16 -30.78 24.29
N ARG A 810 7.01 -31.75 24.64
CA ARG A 810 6.55 -33.05 25.17
C ARG A 810 5.94 -32.94 26.57
N GLU A 811 6.49 -32.08 27.42
CA GLU A 811 6.18 -32.02 28.86
C GLU A 811 5.19 -30.91 29.24
N TYR A 812 4.90 -29.99 28.32
CA TYR A 812 3.93 -28.92 28.51
C TYR A 812 2.56 -29.45 28.97
N ASP A 813 2.05 -28.96 30.11
CA ASP A 813 0.79 -29.38 30.75
C ASP A 813 0.59 -30.91 30.93
N GLU A 814 1.68 -31.65 31.20
CA GLU A 814 1.66 -33.11 31.42
C GLU A 814 2.16 -33.47 32.83
N ASN A 815 1.22 -33.85 33.73
CA ASN A 815 1.53 -34.18 35.13
C ASN A 815 2.47 -35.39 35.31
N GLU A 816 2.44 -36.36 34.40
CA GLU A 816 3.29 -37.57 34.46
C GLU A 816 4.21 -37.67 33.23
N ILE A 817 5.41 -37.08 33.32
CA ILE A 817 6.46 -37.09 32.27
C ILE A 817 6.73 -38.48 31.66
N LYS A 818 6.54 -39.56 32.42
CA LYS A 818 6.72 -40.95 31.95
C LYS A 818 5.61 -41.46 31.02
N ASN A 819 4.42 -40.88 31.12
CA ASN A 819 3.21 -41.27 30.39
C ASN A 819 2.76 -40.22 29.35
N SER A 820 3.36 -39.03 29.33
CA SER A 820 3.13 -37.99 28.32
C SER A 820 3.24 -38.52 26.90
N LEU A 821 2.43 -37.98 25.98
CA LEU A 821 2.36 -38.45 24.60
C LEU A 821 3.73 -38.44 23.88
N PRO A 822 3.95 -39.37 22.93
CA PRO A 822 5.07 -39.26 21.98
C PRO A 822 4.92 -37.99 21.13
N VAL A 823 6.04 -37.29 20.91
CA VAL A 823 6.09 -36.19 19.95
C VAL A 823 6.54 -36.71 18.59
N LEU A 824 5.73 -36.46 17.57
CA LEU A 824 6.04 -36.74 16.16
C LEU A 824 6.69 -35.51 15.54
N LEU A 825 8.00 -35.58 15.30
CA LEU A 825 8.81 -34.50 14.73
C LEU A 825 9.09 -34.80 13.25
N LEU A 826 8.54 -33.99 12.35
CA LEU A 826 8.90 -34.01 10.93
C LEU A 826 10.20 -33.23 10.72
N VAL A 827 11.18 -33.84 10.06
CA VAL A 827 12.40 -33.17 9.60
C VAL A 827 12.46 -33.30 8.06
N GLU A 828 12.32 -32.18 7.35
CA GLU A 828 12.34 -32.15 5.87
C GLU A 828 13.74 -31.77 5.36
N ASP A 829 14.12 -32.29 4.18
CA ASP A 829 15.27 -31.84 3.38
C ASP A 829 16.62 -31.81 4.15
N TYR A 830 16.85 -32.79 5.04
CA TYR A 830 17.92 -32.82 6.04
C TYR A 830 19.20 -33.59 5.63
N ASP A 831 20.35 -33.25 6.24
CA ASP A 831 21.59 -34.04 6.20
C ASP A 831 21.58 -35.16 7.25
N GLU A 832 22.07 -36.38 6.92
CA GLU A 832 21.93 -37.54 7.82
C GLU A 832 22.56 -37.28 9.20
N ASP A 833 23.73 -36.64 9.22
CA ASP A 833 24.47 -36.29 10.44
C ASP A 833 23.61 -35.43 11.38
N TYR A 834 22.89 -34.43 10.88
CA TYR A 834 21.96 -33.61 11.67
C TYR A 834 20.84 -34.46 12.30
N LEU A 835 20.29 -35.43 11.56
CA LEU A 835 19.23 -36.30 12.07
C LEU A 835 19.76 -37.35 13.06
N ASP A 836 21.00 -37.80 12.94
CA ASP A 836 21.63 -38.71 13.90
C ASP A 836 22.12 -37.98 15.16
N GLU A 837 22.68 -36.78 15.04
CA GLU A 837 23.00 -35.90 16.17
C GLU A 837 21.73 -35.51 16.96
N LEU A 838 20.67 -35.04 16.30
CA LEU A 838 19.39 -34.71 16.94
C LEU A 838 18.77 -35.91 17.65
N LYS A 839 18.92 -37.11 17.09
CA LYS A 839 18.46 -38.35 17.74
C LYS A 839 19.26 -38.67 18.99
N ASN A 840 20.58 -38.47 18.97
CA ASN A 840 21.45 -38.75 20.11
C ASN A 840 21.21 -37.73 21.25
N ASP A 841 21.14 -36.43 20.93
CA ASP A 841 20.87 -35.37 21.90
C ASP A 841 19.48 -35.51 22.57
N LEU A 842 18.45 -35.88 21.80
CA LEU A 842 17.14 -36.26 22.34
C LEU A 842 17.18 -37.56 23.18
N MET A 843 18.02 -38.54 22.83
CA MET A 843 18.18 -39.76 23.62
C MET A 843 18.81 -39.45 24.98
N ASP A 844 19.86 -38.63 25.02
CA ASP A 844 20.57 -38.24 26.24
C ASP A 844 19.70 -37.34 27.14
N ALA A 845 18.97 -36.38 26.55
CA ALA A 845 18.01 -35.55 27.26
C ALA A 845 16.90 -36.37 27.97
N MET A 846 16.49 -37.51 27.39
CA MET A 846 15.52 -38.41 28.01
C MET A 846 16.16 -39.44 28.96
N ALA A 847 17.42 -39.84 28.74
CA ALA A 847 18.16 -40.71 29.65
C ALA A 847 18.35 -40.07 31.03
N ALA A 848 18.47 -38.73 31.09
CA ALA A 848 18.47 -37.95 32.33
C ALA A 848 17.12 -37.97 33.08
N ARG A 849 16.00 -38.28 32.40
CA ARG A 849 14.63 -38.15 32.92
C ARG A 849 13.98 -39.48 33.33
N SER A 850 14.27 -40.58 32.64
CA SER A 850 13.93 -41.93 33.11
C SER A 850 14.78 -43.00 32.42
N ARG A 851 15.17 -44.05 33.17
CA ARG A 851 15.83 -45.24 32.60
C ARG A 851 14.89 -46.13 31.78
N HIS A 852 13.58 -46.00 32.00
CA HIS A 852 12.56 -46.80 31.32
C HIS A 852 11.35 -45.91 30.98
N PHE A 853 10.89 -46.00 29.74
CA PHE A 853 9.64 -45.41 29.26
C PHE A 853 8.75 -46.51 28.67
N SER A 854 7.43 -46.36 28.82
CA SER A 854 6.46 -47.33 28.30
C SER A 854 6.28 -47.23 26.77
N LYS A 855 6.63 -46.10 26.18
CA LYS A 855 6.54 -45.76 24.75
C LYS A 855 7.77 -44.94 24.32
N PRO A 856 8.10 -44.85 23.01
CA PRO A 856 9.04 -43.83 22.54
C PRO A 856 8.56 -42.43 22.96
N CYS A 857 9.48 -41.58 23.38
CA CYS A 857 9.20 -40.18 23.75
C CYS A 857 9.16 -39.29 22.50
N PHE A 858 10.01 -39.59 21.52
CA PHE A 858 10.10 -38.89 20.24
C PHE A 858 10.06 -39.89 19.08
N ILE A 859 9.44 -39.47 17.98
CA ILE A 859 9.43 -40.20 16.71
C ILE A 859 9.90 -39.21 15.64
N LEU A 860 11.12 -39.41 15.14
CA LEU A 860 11.71 -38.59 14.09
C LEU A 860 11.26 -39.10 12.72
N LEU A 861 10.31 -38.39 12.12
CA LEU A 861 9.86 -38.61 10.75
C LEU A 861 10.78 -37.82 9.80
N GLY A 862 11.82 -38.46 9.28
CA GLY A 862 12.72 -37.85 8.30
C GLY A 862 12.13 -37.94 6.88
N CYS A 863 11.88 -36.81 6.22
CA CYS A 863 11.48 -36.78 4.81
C CYS A 863 12.63 -36.30 3.94
N LYS A 864 13.19 -37.20 3.11
CA LYS A 864 14.39 -36.94 2.30
C LYS A 864 14.23 -37.31 0.83
N ARG A 865 14.73 -36.42 -0.03
CA ARG A 865 14.73 -36.61 -1.48
C ARG A 865 15.85 -37.58 -1.90
N SER A 866 15.53 -38.51 -2.78
CA SER A 866 16.46 -39.48 -3.36
C SER A 866 15.94 -39.97 -4.72
N ASN A 867 16.82 -40.10 -5.71
CA ASN A 867 16.45 -40.69 -7.00
C ASN A 867 16.30 -42.23 -6.94
N VAL A 868 16.83 -42.86 -5.88
CA VAL A 868 16.84 -44.32 -5.67
C VAL A 868 16.18 -44.72 -4.33
N PRO A 869 14.94 -44.26 -4.05
CA PRO A 869 14.31 -44.42 -2.74
C PRO A 869 14.10 -45.89 -2.37
N GLU A 870 13.75 -46.74 -3.34
CA GLU A 870 13.65 -48.19 -3.13
C GLU A 870 14.96 -48.83 -2.65
N LYS A 871 16.12 -48.36 -3.14
CA LYS A 871 17.42 -48.92 -2.74
C LYS A 871 17.73 -48.58 -1.28
N LEU A 872 17.37 -47.37 -0.86
CA LEU A 872 17.51 -46.94 0.54
C LEU A 872 16.51 -47.66 1.44
N CYS A 873 15.28 -47.87 0.97
CA CYS A 873 14.26 -48.63 1.69
C CYS A 873 14.65 -50.11 1.87
N LYS A 874 15.18 -50.75 0.81
CA LYS A 874 15.70 -52.12 0.84
C LYS A 874 16.91 -52.28 1.79
N ALA A 875 17.54 -51.19 2.24
CA ALA A 875 18.62 -51.21 3.23
C ALA A 875 18.14 -51.15 4.69
N SER A 876 16.93 -50.68 4.98
CA SER A 876 16.35 -50.65 6.33
C SER A 876 14.81 -50.82 6.34
N PRO A 877 14.27 -51.93 5.81
CA PRO A 877 12.84 -52.10 5.48
C PRO A 877 11.89 -52.23 6.70
N LEU A 878 12.31 -51.79 7.88
CA LEU A 878 11.53 -51.78 9.12
C LEU A 878 11.21 -50.36 9.62
N ASP A 879 11.93 -49.35 9.13
CA ASP A 879 11.78 -47.94 9.52
C ASP A 879 11.87 -46.98 8.32
N THR A 880 11.64 -47.48 7.10
CA THR A 880 11.73 -46.69 5.86
C THR A 880 10.54 -46.94 4.94
N VAL A 881 10.09 -45.90 4.23
CA VAL A 881 9.11 -45.98 3.14
C VAL A 881 9.69 -45.36 1.87
N ALA A 882 9.44 -45.99 0.71
CA ALA A 882 9.88 -45.49 -0.60
C ALA A 882 8.71 -44.88 -1.38
N VAL A 883 8.83 -43.59 -1.75
CA VAL A 883 7.84 -42.89 -2.58
C VAL A 883 8.45 -42.63 -3.97
N THR A 884 7.92 -43.31 -4.98
CA THR A 884 8.38 -43.20 -6.38
C THR A 884 7.38 -42.42 -7.24
N HIS A 885 7.77 -42.13 -8.48
CA HIS A 885 6.88 -41.60 -9.52
C HIS A 885 5.78 -42.58 -9.95
N LYS A 886 5.88 -43.87 -9.62
CA LYS A 886 4.85 -44.85 -9.95
C LYS A 886 3.61 -44.65 -9.11
N LEU A 887 2.45 -44.80 -9.76
CA LEU A 887 1.12 -44.65 -9.18
C LEU A 887 0.36 -45.98 -9.24
N THR A 888 -0.39 -46.31 -8.19
CA THR A 888 -1.38 -47.40 -8.27
C THR A 888 -2.54 -47.03 -9.19
N ASP A 889 -3.33 -47.99 -9.66
CA ASP A 889 -4.49 -47.70 -10.52
C ASP A 889 -5.57 -46.87 -9.80
N GLN A 890 -5.67 -47.00 -8.46
CA GLN A 890 -6.50 -46.14 -7.63
C GLN A 890 -5.95 -44.72 -7.55
N GLU A 891 -4.64 -44.54 -7.34
CA GLU A 891 -4.01 -43.22 -7.38
C GLU A 891 -4.17 -42.57 -8.76
N LYS A 892 -3.94 -43.31 -9.85
CA LYS A 892 -4.16 -42.84 -11.24
C LYS A 892 -5.59 -42.34 -11.46
N HIS A 893 -6.59 -43.05 -10.92
CA HIS A 893 -7.98 -42.62 -10.98
C HIS A 893 -8.23 -41.31 -10.20
N LEU A 894 -7.63 -41.15 -9.02
CA LEU A 894 -7.71 -39.90 -8.23
C LEU A 894 -7.03 -38.73 -8.95
N PHE A 895 -5.82 -38.92 -9.48
CA PHE A 895 -5.09 -37.90 -10.25
C PHE A 895 -5.89 -37.46 -11.48
N LYS A 896 -6.39 -38.42 -12.27
CA LYS A 896 -7.25 -38.13 -13.43
C LYS A 896 -8.50 -37.35 -13.03
N THR A 897 -9.21 -37.79 -12.00
CA THR A 897 -10.44 -37.13 -11.52
C THR A 897 -10.18 -35.70 -11.03
N LYS A 898 -9.06 -35.46 -10.32
CA LYS A 898 -8.65 -34.11 -9.90
C LYS A 898 -8.27 -33.25 -11.11
N ILE A 899 -7.55 -33.78 -12.10
CA ILE A 899 -7.25 -33.05 -13.36
C ILE A 899 -8.54 -32.69 -14.11
N GLU A 900 -9.53 -33.58 -14.17
CA GLU A 900 -10.83 -33.28 -14.78
C GLU A 900 -11.67 -32.27 -13.98
N LYS A 901 -11.49 -32.18 -12.65
CA LYS A 901 -12.05 -31.11 -11.82
C LYS A 901 -11.37 -29.76 -12.10
N LEU A 902 -10.04 -29.74 -12.14
CA LEU A 902 -9.24 -28.54 -12.40
C LEU A 902 -9.50 -27.98 -13.81
N LYS A 903 -9.55 -28.83 -14.84
CA LYS A 903 -9.90 -28.47 -16.24
C LYS A 903 -11.31 -27.86 -16.42
N LYS A 904 -12.19 -27.95 -15.42
CA LYS A 904 -13.52 -27.31 -15.42
C LYS A 904 -13.51 -25.91 -14.78
N GLN A 905 -12.41 -25.49 -14.15
CA GLN A 905 -12.24 -24.13 -13.63
C GLN A 905 -11.94 -23.17 -14.79
N LYS A 906 -12.61 -22.02 -14.83
CA LYS A 906 -12.66 -21.13 -16.00
C LYS A 906 -11.31 -20.49 -16.37
N ASP A 907 -10.43 -20.33 -15.38
CA ASP A 907 -9.12 -19.68 -15.51
C ASP A 907 -7.95 -20.69 -15.41
N PHE A 908 -8.24 -22.01 -15.44
CA PHE A 908 -7.22 -23.05 -15.32
C PHE A 908 -6.35 -23.16 -16.58
N LYS A 909 -5.03 -23.12 -16.38
CA LYS A 909 -4.05 -23.43 -17.43
C LYS A 909 -3.17 -24.62 -17.02
N PRO A 910 -2.96 -25.63 -17.90
CA PRO A 910 -2.12 -26.79 -17.60
C PRO A 910 -0.67 -26.44 -17.22
N GLU A 911 -0.08 -25.39 -17.81
CA GLU A 911 1.30 -24.97 -17.49
C GLU A 911 1.47 -24.52 -16.03
N PHE A 912 0.39 -24.20 -15.32
CA PHE A 912 0.42 -23.80 -13.90
C PHE A 912 0.30 -24.97 -12.91
N ILE A 913 0.33 -26.22 -13.34
CA ILE A 913 0.34 -27.39 -12.42
C ILE A 913 1.37 -28.45 -12.80
N LEU A 914 2.55 -27.99 -13.27
CA LEU A 914 3.65 -28.79 -13.81
C LEU A 914 3.89 -30.11 -13.08
N THR A 915 4.24 -30.07 -11.79
CA THR A 915 4.58 -31.27 -11.01
C THR A 915 3.41 -32.25 -10.90
N PHE A 916 2.17 -31.76 -10.85
CA PHE A 916 0.98 -32.59 -10.74
C PHE A 916 0.66 -33.32 -12.05
N VAL A 917 0.85 -32.66 -13.20
CA VAL A 917 0.67 -33.27 -14.53
C VAL A 917 1.76 -34.31 -14.82
N LEU A 918 3.03 -33.97 -14.54
CA LEU A 918 4.13 -34.93 -14.69
C LEU A 918 3.93 -36.15 -13.77
N MET A 919 3.39 -35.95 -12.56
CA MET A 919 3.07 -37.05 -11.65
C MET A 919 1.91 -37.92 -12.16
N SER A 920 0.86 -37.35 -12.77
CA SER A 920 -0.24 -38.15 -13.33
C SER A 920 0.17 -39.08 -14.48
N GLU A 921 1.23 -38.71 -15.21
CA GLU A 921 1.84 -39.53 -16.27
C GLU A 921 3.07 -40.33 -15.76
N GLU A 922 3.17 -40.55 -14.44
CA GLU A 922 4.22 -41.29 -13.73
C GLU A 922 5.67 -40.84 -14.04
N PHE A 923 5.87 -39.56 -14.40
CA PHE A 923 7.13 -39.02 -14.92
C PHE A 923 7.74 -39.86 -16.07
N ASN A 924 6.89 -40.44 -16.93
CA ASN A 924 7.31 -41.19 -18.11
C ASN A 924 8.34 -40.40 -18.94
N GLU A 925 9.54 -40.95 -19.17
CA GLU A 925 10.65 -40.20 -19.80
C GLU A 925 10.32 -39.63 -21.18
N THR A 926 9.45 -40.29 -21.96
CA THR A 926 8.99 -39.79 -23.26
C THR A 926 8.00 -38.65 -23.08
N TYR A 927 7.03 -38.79 -22.18
CA TYR A 927 6.11 -37.69 -21.86
C TYR A 927 6.85 -36.48 -21.28
N VAL A 928 7.79 -36.68 -20.35
CA VAL A 928 8.63 -35.63 -19.76
C VAL A 928 9.46 -34.93 -20.85
N ARG A 929 10.07 -35.69 -21.77
CA ARG A 929 10.83 -35.13 -22.90
C ARG A 929 9.93 -34.33 -23.84
N GLU A 930 8.82 -34.90 -24.32
CA GLU A 930 7.88 -34.22 -25.22
C GLU A 930 7.26 -32.97 -24.56
N PHE A 931 6.91 -33.05 -23.27
CA PHE A 931 6.41 -31.92 -22.49
C PHE A 931 7.47 -30.81 -22.36
N VAL A 932 8.73 -31.15 -22.06
CA VAL A 932 9.82 -30.18 -21.95
C VAL A 932 10.18 -29.60 -23.33
N GLU A 933 10.22 -30.40 -24.39
CA GLU A 933 10.43 -29.93 -25.77
C GLU A 933 9.31 -28.97 -26.20
N HIS A 934 8.06 -29.24 -25.85
CA HIS A 934 6.92 -28.35 -26.13
C HIS A 934 6.93 -27.08 -25.25
N LEU A 935 7.25 -27.19 -23.95
CA LEU A 935 7.37 -26.03 -23.06
C LEU A 935 8.54 -25.11 -23.48
N LEU A 936 9.64 -25.69 -23.96
CA LEU A 936 10.79 -24.94 -24.51
C LEU A 936 10.60 -24.56 -26.00
N GLN A 937 9.45 -24.85 -26.60
CA GLN A 937 9.20 -24.54 -28.01
C GLN A 937 9.14 -23.02 -28.24
N GLY A 938 9.96 -22.53 -29.17
CA GLY A 938 10.01 -21.11 -29.53
C GLY A 938 10.77 -20.20 -28.56
N ILE A 939 11.48 -20.74 -27.56
CA ILE A 939 12.36 -19.92 -26.73
C ILE A 939 13.59 -19.44 -27.52
N ASP A 940 14.08 -18.25 -27.20
CA ASP A 940 15.37 -17.78 -27.65
C ASP A 940 16.49 -18.57 -26.96
N LEU A 941 17.21 -19.39 -27.72
CA LEU A 941 18.33 -20.21 -27.26
C LEU A 941 19.60 -19.41 -26.93
N SER A 942 19.64 -18.11 -27.27
CA SER A 942 20.74 -17.19 -26.94
C SER A 942 20.46 -16.33 -25.70
N SER A 943 19.19 -16.21 -25.28
CA SER A 943 18.75 -15.41 -24.14
C SER A 943 19.49 -15.75 -22.84
N PRO A 944 19.88 -14.74 -22.02
CA PRO A 944 20.37 -14.95 -20.66
C PRO A 944 19.42 -15.81 -19.82
N VAL A 945 18.09 -15.64 -19.97
CA VAL A 945 17.11 -16.44 -19.22
C VAL A 945 17.23 -17.92 -19.55
N THR A 946 17.28 -18.28 -20.83
CA THR A 946 17.45 -19.66 -21.29
C THR A 946 18.78 -20.24 -20.83
N ASN A 947 19.84 -19.44 -20.78
CA ASN A 947 21.14 -19.88 -20.27
C ASN A 947 21.13 -20.09 -18.75
N LEU A 948 20.46 -19.23 -17.97
CA LEU A 948 20.25 -19.45 -16.54
C LEU A 948 19.47 -20.75 -16.28
N MET A 949 18.41 -21.03 -17.05
CA MET A 949 17.67 -22.29 -16.97
C MET A 949 18.58 -23.50 -17.22
N ARG A 950 19.44 -23.43 -18.25
CA ARG A 950 20.44 -24.49 -18.53
C ARG A 950 21.41 -24.68 -17.37
N TYR A 951 21.92 -23.62 -16.75
CA TYR A 951 22.84 -23.73 -15.62
C TYR A 951 22.17 -24.34 -14.38
N VAL A 952 20.95 -23.92 -14.02
CA VAL A 952 20.20 -24.49 -12.89
C VAL A 952 19.89 -25.98 -13.14
N ALA A 953 19.50 -26.34 -14.37
CA ALA A 953 19.25 -27.73 -14.75
C ALA A 953 20.54 -28.58 -14.72
N LEU A 954 21.65 -28.06 -15.24
CA LEU A 954 22.95 -28.73 -15.24
C LEU A 954 23.47 -28.98 -13.81
N LEU A 955 23.32 -28.00 -12.90
CA LEU A 955 23.67 -28.17 -11.49
C LEU A 955 22.81 -29.25 -10.83
N ASN A 956 21.49 -29.22 -11.02
CA ASN A 956 20.59 -30.24 -10.45
C ASN A 956 20.80 -31.65 -11.02
N PHE A 957 21.33 -31.77 -12.24
CA PHE A 957 21.68 -33.04 -12.86
C PHE A 957 22.89 -33.73 -12.19
N TYR A 958 23.90 -32.96 -11.78
CA TYR A 958 25.09 -33.49 -11.11
C TYR A 958 24.97 -33.52 -9.58
N VAL A 959 24.36 -32.50 -8.98
CA VAL A 959 24.22 -32.33 -7.53
C VAL A 959 22.75 -32.02 -7.23
N HIS A 960 22.02 -33.06 -6.82
CA HIS A 960 20.61 -33.00 -6.43
C HIS A 960 20.35 -31.90 -5.41
N ASN A 961 19.23 -31.19 -5.56
CA ASN A 961 18.83 -30.03 -4.74
C ASN A 961 19.77 -28.81 -4.84
N SER A 962 20.67 -28.74 -5.81
CA SER A 962 21.42 -27.52 -6.09
C SER A 962 20.48 -26.36 -6.40
N TYR A 963 20.62 -25.27 -5.66
CA TYR A 963 19.96 -24.00 -5.93
C TYR A 963 21.02 -22.94 -6.27
N ILE A 964 20.65 -21.99 -7.13
CA ILE A 964 21.37 -20.73 -7.29
C ILE A 964 20.59 -19.70 -6.47
N SER A 965 21.25 -18.91 -5.63
CA SER A 965 20.56 -17.86 -4.87
C SER A 965 20.02 -16.78 -5.80
N LEU A 966 18.90 -16.15 -5.43
CA LEU A 966 18.26 -15.10 -6.23
C LEU A 966 19.25 -14.01 -6.68
N SER A 967 20.17 -13.60 -5.79
CA SER A 967 21.26 -12.67 -6.07
C SER A 967 22.21 -13.08 -7.21
N HIS A 968 22.55 -14.37 -7.32
CA HIS A 968 23.37 -14.87 -8.42
C HIS A 968 22.55 -15.00 -9.71
N CYS A 969 21.26 -15.32 -9.62
CA CYS A 969 20.34 -15.32 -10.75
C CYS A 969 20.14 -13.90 -11.33
N GLU A 970 19.90 -12.90 -10.48
CA GLU A 970 19.79 -11.49 -10.86
C GLU A 970 21.08 -11.00 -11.55
N ALA A 971 22.23 -11.21 -10.91
CA ALA A 971 23.53 -10.81 -11.45
C ALA A 971 23.86 -11.50 -12.79
N PHE A 972 23.48 -12.77 -12.97
CA PHE A 972 23.64 -13.49 -14.24
C PHE A 972 22.76 -12.91 -15.37
N LEU A 973 21.54 -12.46 -15.03
CA LEU A 973 20.64 -11.80 -16.00
C LEU A 973 21.00 -10.32 -16.25
N GLY A 974 22.01 -9.78 -15.56
CA GLY A 974 22.40 -8.36 -15.64
C GLY A 974 21.42 -7.42 -14.95
N LEU A 975 20.58 -7.92 -14.04
CA LEU A 975 19.65 -7.12 -13.25
C LEU A 975 20.40 -6.38 -12.13
N GLY A 976 19.84 -5.24 -11.72
CA GLY A 976 20.42 -4.43 -10.66
C GLY A 976 20.42 -5.16 -9.31
N ALA A 977 21.45 -4.92 -8.49
CA ALA A 977 21.46 -5.35 -7.09
C ALA A 977 20.55 -4.43 -6.26
N TYR A 978 19.23 -4.54 -6.44
CA TYR A 978 18.24 -3.87 -5.60
C TYR A 978 18.32 -4.43 -4.16
N THR A 979 18.12 -3.60 -3.15
CA THR A 979 18.03 -4.05 -1.74
C THR A 979 16.69 -4.73 -1.43
N GLU A 980 15.63 -4.32 -2.12
CA GLU A 980 14.24 -4.58 -1.73
C GLU A 980 13.69 -5.94 -2.20
N LYS A 981 13.66 -6.96 -1.32
CA LYS A 981 13.25 -8.35 -1.66
C LYS A 981 11.94 -8.50 -2.43
N ARG A 982 10.90 -7.67 -2.20
CA ARG A 982 9.63 -7.75 -2.96
C ARG A 982 9.77 -7.21 -4.39
N VAL A 983 10.42 -6.08 -4.57
CA VAL A 983 10.73 -5.51 -5.90
C VAL A 983 11.75 -6.38 -6.63
N ARG A 984 12.73 -6.97 -5.95
CA ARG A 984 13.63 -8.00 -6.48
C ARG A 984 12.88 -9.21 -7.01
N GLU A 985 12.04 -9.83 -6.18
CA GLU A 985 11.21 -10.96 -6.61
C GLU A 985 10.33 -10.58 -7.81
N TYR A 986 9.70 -9.41 -7.80
CA TYR A 986 8.84 -8.93 -8.88
C TYR A 986 9.62 -8.66 -10.18
N ASP A 987 10.72 -7.91 -10.11
CA ASP A 987 11.56 -7.56 -11.26
C ASP A 987 12.28 -8.79 -11.83
N PHE A 988 12.89 -9.62 -10.98
CA PHE A 988 13.43 -10.92 -11.41
C PHE A 988 12.37 -11.73 -12.13
N LYS A 989 11.19 -11.93 -11.50
CA LYS A 989 10.08 -12.66 -12.14
C LYS A 989 9.60 -11.99 -13.42
N ASN A 990 9.67 -10.66 -13.58
CA ASN A 990 9.27 -9.97 -14.82
C ASN A 990 10.33 -10.01 -15.93
N ASN A 991 11.60 -10.17 -15.59
CA ASN A 991 12.68 -10.38 -16.55
C ASN A 991 12.87 -11.87 -16.92
N LEU A 992 12.20 -12.80 -16.22
CA LEU A 992 12.02 -14.19 -16.66
C LEU A 992 10.99 -14.30 -17.80
N SER A 993 11.24 -15.21 -18.74
CA SER A 993 10.23 -15.68 -19.69
C SER A 993 9.15 -16.53 -19.00
N GLU A 994 7.97 -16.64 -19.62
CA GLU A 994 6.88 -17.49 -19.09
C GLU A 994 7.32 -18.95 -18.89
N GLN A 995 8.19 -19.47 -19.76
CA GLN A 995 8.81 -20.79 -19.62
C GLN A 995 9.68 -20.90 -18.36
N ALA A 996 10.51 -19.89 -18.09
CA ALA A 996 11.37 -19.87 -16.91
C ALA A 996 10.56 -19.68 -15.61
N ARG A 997 9.49 -18.89 -15.66
CA ARG A 997 8.50 -18.74 -14.56
C ARG A 997 7.83 -20.06 -14.18
N VAL A 998 7.62 -20.96 -15.15
CA VAL A 998 7.02 -22.29 -14.94
C VAL A 998 8.05 -23.32 -14.44
N ILE A 999 9.31 -23.22 -14.87
CA ILE A 999 10.37 -24.19 -14.54
C ILE A 999 11.10 -23.88 -13.22
N PHE A 1000 11.28 -22.60 -12.85
CA PHE A 1000 11.98 -22.24 -11.61
C PHE A 1000 11.08 -22.36 -10.37
N ILE A 1001 11.36 -23.38 -9.56
CA ILE A 1001 10.73 -23.58 -8.25
C ILE A 1001 11.40 -22.65 -7.22
N GLU A 1002 10.65 -21.64 -6.77
CA GLU A 1002 11.05 -20.73 -5.71
C GLU A 1002 11.11 -21.44 -4.34
N LEU A 1003 12.33 -21.63 -3.83
CA LEU A 1003 12.56 -21.95 -2.42
C LEU A 1003 12.46 -20.65 -1.61
N ARG A 1004 11.38 -20.49 -0.84
CA ARG A 1004 11.22 -19.36 0.10
C ARG A 1004 12.07 -19.58 1.35
N GLU A 1005 12.62 -18.50 1.88
CA GLU A 1005 13.37 -18.44 3.14
C GLU A 1005 12.49 -18.65 4.39
N ASN A 1006 11.86 -19.83 4.47
CA ASN A 1006 11.57 -20.53 5.73
C ASN A 1006 12.49 -21.77 5.87
N THR A 1007 13.40 -21.99 4.90
CA THR A 1007 14.38 -23.08 4.87
C THR A 1007 15.78 -22.54 4.55
N THR A 1008 16.29 -21.73 5.49
CA THR A 1008 17.71 -21.35 5.66
C THR A 1008 17.95 -20.98 7.12
#